data_AF-A0A5Q4G2G4-F1
#
_entry.id   AF-A0A5Q4G2G4-F1
#
_cell.length_a   1.000
_cell.length_b   1.000
_cell.length_c   1.000
_cell.angle_alpha   90.00
_cell.angle_beta   90.00
_cell.angle_gamma   90.00
#
_symmetry.space_group_name_H-M   'P 1'
#
loop_
_entity.id
_entity.type
_entity.pdbx_description
1 polymer ?
#
loop_
_entity_poly.entity_id
_entity_poly.type
_entity_poly.pdbx_seq_one_letter_code
_entity_poly.pdbx_strand_id
1 'polypeptide(L)'
;MAERRSDRDAASPAKPIRDGPLRGLRLVWTRSFGMTKPRSPKPSRSLPQRRRRARAEFFRGSLKASAAPESQNALQIKAQNLVQLPPLLCTKKAHARLCLHVLYAGCRFWMQVVLVMRQLFPFLMASLLIAGPLLAEDADEFVMVPAVIIDADRPAAIEAGSAALAEYVSGLVATMERAEGLPALTLALVQDDALLLSKGFGLADIESGRPVLPDHTLFRIGSVSKTFTWTAVMMLAERGLLDLDVDVNNYLINVQVREAFNAPVTLRDLMHHRAGFEDSMQLFTVADDDPRSLSELLAAHQPKRVFPPGARTIYSNWGSALAAQVVEDVSGLSYGDFLQQEILDPLGMNDTTWTSPRQMDEATRARLATGYKRSQGAFDLQDFMQIGAYWPAGGMASTATDMARWMRLHLNNGELDGVRLLDETTHQAMWTRAFNDRPEAADVAHGFQDRPYRGVRALGHGGGTAAYLTQMVMVPELDLGIFLSYNSAHSTLPFRFMPDLIIDHVVDHRWQPLLAGADEATADALSELAGTYLNNRRVFSSFAAVFGLMGTVTVTAVNDQAIVVSAGGQSTYLQRVTEDVFEGAGGQRWAFVRDDRGRVVALADDWGVHTAERVGWFGHPNTLFIALTLAAFLALTSTLGAWRNYGLGQSGGFASRMAGAGVLVGVAAQALLLAAIIALIISLADFDIGRMPEFYPPAAMLWTHYAGWVVAAVGALMLIAQWPTWSGSGWGLLRRLHFLVFTLATLFLSVMLWHWRIIGAPVV
;
A
#
# COMPACT_ATOMS: atom_id res chain seq x y z
N MET A 1 22.48 39.26 47.37
CA MET A 1 22.00 40.62 47.02
C MET A 1 20.55 40.43 46.57
N ALA A 2 19.53 40.98 47.24
CA ALA A 2 19.23 42.41 47.48
C ALA A 2 18.80 43.10 46.16
N GLU A 3 17.67 43.79 46.02
CA GLU A 3 16.44 44.07 46.80
C GLU A 3 15.38 44.62 45.76
N ARG A 4 14.06 44.78 45.93
CA ARG A 4 13.05 44.55 47.01
C ARG A 4 11.61 44.69 46.44
N ARG A 5 10.64 43.94 47.02
CA ARG A 5 9.21 44.34 47.28
C ARG A 5 8.31 44.71 46.07
N SER A 6 6.97 44.79 46.18
CA SER A 6 5.98 44.71 47.30
C SER A 6 4.60 44.41 46.69
N ASP A 7 3.57 43.86 47.35
CA ASP A 7 3.39 43.13 48.63
C ASP A 7 1.88 42.74 48.71
N ARG A 8 1.51 41.57 49.28
CA ARG A 8 0.32 41.36 50.17
C ARG A 8 -1.11 41.49 49.61
N ASP A 9 -2.21 41.16 50.29
CA ASP A 9 -2.59 40.24 51.41
C ASP A 9 -4.15 40.14 51.38
N ALA A 10 -4.89 39.17 51.95
CA ALA A 10 -4.65 37.78 52.37
C ALA A 10 -5.99 37.13 52.84
N ALA A 11 -5.94 35.84 53.23
CA ALA A 11 -6.87 35.12 54.13
C ALA A 11 -8.26 34.64 53.63
N SER A 12 -8.54 33.36 53.96
CA SER A 12 -9.88 32.72 54.05
C SER A 12 -10.35 32.72 55.52
N PRO A 13 -11.64 32.50 55.88
CA PRO A 13 -12.05 31.11 56.21
C PRO A 13 -13.56 30.71 56.10
N ALA A 14 -13.79 29.43 55.74
CA ALA A 14 -14.69 28.44 56.38
C ALA A 14 -16.23 28.64 56.61
N LYS A 15 -17.02 27.79 55.89
CA LYS A 15 -18.03 26.80 56.42
C LYS A 15 -19.34 27.28 57.15
N PRO A 16 -20.34 26.41 57.47
CA PRO A 16 -20.80 25.09 56.92
C PRO A 16 -22.37 24.97 56.81
N ILE A 17 -22.94 23.74 56.87
CA ILE A 17 -24.33 23.36 57.33
C ILE A 17 -25.49 23.53 56.28
N ARG A 18 -26.46 22.60 56.06
CA ARG A 18 -26.74 21.20 56.52
C ARG A 18 -27.80 20.47 55.63
N ASP A 19 -27.93 19.14 55.80
CA ASP A 19 -29.10 18.20 55.76
C ASP A 19 -30.41 18.61 55.00
N GLY A 20 -31.16 17.77 54.26
CA GLY A 20 -31.41 16.30 54.29
C GLY A 20 -32.66 15.93 55.16
N PRO A 21 -33.36 14.77 55.01
CA PRO A 21 -33.46 13.75 53.94
C PRO A 21 -34.94 13.29 53.66
N LEU A 22 -35.21 11.98 53.36
CA LEU A 22 -36.50 11.23 53.31
C LEU A 22 -37.32 11.22 51.98
N ARG A 23 -38.24 10.26 51.70
CA ARG A 23 -38.24 8.76 51.76
C ARG A 23 -39.59 8.16 51.22
N GLY A 24 -39.55 7.25 50.23
CA GLY A 24 -40.61 6.26 49.90
C GLY A 24 -41.93 6.78 49.26
N LEU A 25 -42.94 5.95 48.93
CA LEU A 25 -43.06 4.49 48.69
C LEU A 25 -44.53 4.14 48.29
N ARG A 26 -44.75 3.23 47.31
CA ARG A 26 -46.00 2.43 47.04
C ARG A 26 -47.26 3.20 46.51
N LEU A 27 -48.30 2.60 45.90
CA LEU A 27 -48.59 1.35 45.13
C LEU A 27 -50.04 1.41 44.55
N VAL A 28 -50.40 0.52 43.58
CA VAL A 28 -51.77 -0.06 43.35
C VAL A 28 -52.88 0.91 42.84
N TRP A 29 -53.85 0.60 41.96
CA TRP A 29 -54.22 -0.50 41.00
C TRP A 29 -54.93 0.19 39.78
N THR A 30 -55.48 -0.40 38.70
CA THR A 30 -56.26 -1.64 38.42
C THR A 30 -56.24 -1.87 36.87
N ARG A 31 -56.14 -3.10 36.31
CA ARG A 31 -57.22 -3.98 35.75
C ARG A 31 -58.17 -3.35 34.69
N SER A 32 -58.64 -4.05 33.63
CA SER A 32 -58.46 -5.46 33.19
C SER A 32 -59.08 -5.80 31.81
N PHE A 33 -58.69 -6.97 31.25
CA PHE A 33 -59.36 -7.79 30.21
C PHE A 33 -59.44 -7.26 28.75
N GLY A 34 -59.52 -8.11 27.71
CA GLY A 34 -59.67 -9.59 27.71
C GLY A 34 -59.25 -10.28 26.40
N MET A 35 -59.32 -11.62 26.37
CA MET A 35 -58.85 -12.49 25.27
C MET A 35 -59.95 -12.80 24.25
N THR A 36 -59.61 -13.16 23.00
CA THR A 36 -59.92 -14.51 22.42
C THR A 36 -59.39 -14.74 20.97
N LYS A 37 -59.23 -16.03 20.65
CA LYS A 37 -59.09 -16.68 19.32
C LYS A 37 -60.14 -17.84 19.31
N PRO A 38 -60.32 -18.68 18.27
CA PRO A 38 -59.97 -18.61 16.82
C PRO A 38 -61.16 -18.99 15.88
N ARG A 39 -60.98 -18.94 14.53
CA ARG A 39 -61.15 -20.07 13.56
C ARG A 39 -61.26 -19.63 12.09
N SER A 40 -60.97 -20.56 11.19
CA SER A 40 -61.19 -20.52 9.72
C SER A 40 -62.37 -21.46 9.34
N PRO A 41 -62.98 -21.40 8.12
CA PRO A 41 -62.34 -21.91 6.89
C PRO A 41 -62.75 -21.26 5.52
N LYS A 42 -62.17 -21.80 4.43
CA LYS A 42 -62.51 -21.65 2.98
C LYS A 42 -63.85 -22.38 2.63
N PRO A 43 -64.43 -22.38 1.39
CA PRO A 43 -63.91 -22.10 0.02
C PRO A 43 -64.84 -21.18 -0.84
N SER A 44 -64.87 -21.07 -2.20
CA SER A 44 -64.43 -21.92 -3.34
C SER A 44 -64.42 -21.20 -4.73
N ARG A 45 -63.80 -21.85 -5.76
CA ARG A 45 -64.13 -21.96 -7.23
C ARG A 45 -64.84 -20.79 -7.97
N SER A 46 -64.63 -20.49 -9.26
CA SER A 46 -63.88 -21.05 -10.43
C SER A 46 -63.76 -19.95 -11.54
N LEU A 47 -62.74 -19.83 -12.40
CA LEU A 47 -62.42 -20.62 -13.63
C LEU A 47 -63.60 -20.79 -14.63
N PRO A 48 -63.41 -20.94 -15.98
CA PRO A 48 -62.14 -21.07 -16.75
C PRO A 48 -62.10 -20.42 -18.19
N GLN A 49 -61.05 -20.74 -18.98
CA GLN A 49 -60.99 -20.79 -20.48
C GLN A 49 -60.59 -19.49 -21.26
N ARG A 50 -59.83 -19.53 -22.39
CA ARG A 50 -59.10 -20.64 -23.08
C ARG A 50 -58.05 -20.15 -24.13
N ARG A 51 -56.85 -20.79 -24.13
CA ARG A 51 -56.04 -21.30 -25.30
C ARG A 51 -55.57 -20.27 -26.39
N ARG A 52 -54.52 -20.50 -27.19
CA ARG A 52 -53.64 -21.65 -27.61
C ARG A 52 -52.29 -21.04 -28.10
N ARG A 53 -51.14 -21.71 -28.37
CA ARG A 53 -50.68 -23.08 -28.70
C ARG A 53 -49.26 -23.27 -28.08
N ALA A 54 -48.91 -24.43 -27.49
CA ALA A 54 -48.11 -25.57 -28.05
C ALA A 54 -46.65 -25.22 -28.46
N ARG A 55 -45.59 -26.01 -28.20
CA ARG A 55 -45.35 -27.39 -27.63
C ARG A 55 -44.04 -27.29 -26.77
N ALA A 56 -43.48 -28.26 -26.03
CA ALA A 56 -43.70 -29.70 -25.73
C ALA A 56 -43.37 -29.97 -24.22
N GLU A 57 -43.53 -31.11 -23.53
CA GLU A 57 -43.27 -32.57 -23.68
C GLU A 57 -41.80 -33.00 -23.43
N PHE A 58 -41.46 -33.95 -22.52
CA PHE A 58 -42.30 -34.84 -21.69
C PHE A 58 -41.64 -35.32 -20.36
N PHE A 59 -42.52 -35.77 -19.45
CA PHE A 59 -42.46 -36.58 -18.20
C PHE A 59 -41.18 -37.34 -17.70
N ARG A 60 -41.11 -37.91 -16.46
CA ARG A 60 -41.64 -37.64 -15.08
C ARG A 60 -41.38 -38.84 -14.11
N GLY A 61 -41.22 -38.58 -12.82
CA GLY A 61 -41.54 -39.52 -11.71
C GLY A 61 -40.39 -40.39 -11.13
N SER A 62 -40.47 -40.91 -9.89
CA SER A 62 -41.46 -40.65 -8.82
C SER A 62 -41.00 -41.13 -7.42
N LEU A 63 -41.30 -40.32 -6.39
CA LEU A 63 -41.63 -40.64 -4.97
C LEU A 63 -41.72 -42.15 -4.58
N LYS A 64 -41.34 -42.64 -3.38
CA LYS A 64 -41.50 -42.08 -2.01
C LYS A 64 -40.91 -43.05 -0.93
N ALA A 65 -40.70 -42.57 0.31
CA ALA A 65 -40.71 -43.34 1.60
C ALA A 65 -39.59 -44.42 1.82
N SER A 66 -39.22 -44.84 3.05
CA SER A 66 -39.36 -44.28 4.42
C SER A 66 -38.55 -45.07 5.47
N ALA A 67 -38.31 -44.46 6.64
CA ALA A 67 -37.98 -45.07 7.95
C ALA A 67 -36.55 -45.56 8.23
N ALA A 68 -36.17 -45.43 9.51
CA ALA A 68 -34.99 -45.99 10.20
C ALA A 68 -35.51 -47.08 11.20
N PRO A 69 -34.91 -47.49 12.36
CA PRO A 69 -33.83 -46.89 13.15
C PRO A 69 -32.82 -47.90 13.78
N GLU A 70 -32.10 -47.45 14.83
CA GLU A 70 -31.59 -48.24 15.98
C GLU A 70 -30.42 -49.25 15.78
N SER A 71 -29.59 -49.57 16.79
CA SER A 71 -29.44 -49.05 18.18
C SER A 71 -27.97 -49.15 18.65
N GLN A 72 -27.43 -48.10 19.29
CA GLN A 72 -27.05 -47.98 20.72
C GLN A 72 -25.76 -48.67 21.23
N ASN A 73 -25.03 -47.89 22.04
CA ASN A 73 -24.19 -48.27 23.19
C ASN A 73 -22.85 -49.04 22.98
N ALA A 74 -21.90 -49.01 23.93
CA ALA A 74 -21.43 -47.97 24.86
C ALA A 74 -20.23 -48.51 25.69
N LEU A 75 -19.15 -47.72 25.88
CA LEU A 75 -18.16 -47.88 26.98
C LEU A 75 -17.33 -49.23 26.91
N GLN A 76 -16.21 -49.49 27.61
CA GLN A 76 -15.26 -48.71 28.41
C GLN A 76 -13.91 -49.47 28.59
N ILE A 77 -12.84 -48.73 28.96
CA ILE A 77 -11.77 -49.12 29.91
C ILE A 77 -10.66 -50.17 29.54
N LYS A 78 -9.41 -49.64 29.54
CA LYS A 78 -8.10 -50.18 30.02
C LYS A 78 -7.39 -51.42 29.40
N ALA A 79 -6.22 -51.10 28.84
CA ALA A 79 -4.86 -51.51 29.29
C ALA A 79 -4.13 -52.76 28.72
N GLN A 80 -2.85 -52.50 28.35
CA GLN A 80 -1.64 -53.35 28.53
C GLN A 80 -1.76 -54.86 28.17
N ASN A 81 -1.14 -55.36 27.10
CA ASN A 81 0.33 -55.47 26.98
C ASN A 81 0.81 -55.91 25.58
N LEU A 82 2.12 -56.11 25.43
CA LEU A 82 2.84 -56.49 24.21
C LEU A 82 2.19 -57.65 23.40
N VAL A 83 2.03 -57.46 22.09
CA VAL A 83 1.94 -58.54 21.10
C VAL A 83 2.85 -58.23 19.91
N GLN A 84 3.37 -59.30 19.29
CA GLN A 84 4.42 -59.31 18.28
C GLN A 84 4.00 -58.71 16.92
N LEU A 85 5.01 -58.33 16.11
CA LEU A 85 4.87 -57.92 14.70
C LEU A 85 4.38 -59.07 13.80
N PRO A 86 3.31 -58.86 13.00
CA PRO A 86 3.04 -59.61 11.77
C PRO A 86 3.64 -58.91 10.53
N PRO A 87 3.83 -59.62 9.40
CA PRO A 87 4.62 -59.12 8.27
C PRO A 87 3.88 -58.17 7.31
N LEU A 88 4.67 -57.39 6.57
CA LEU A 88 4.24 -56.47 5.52
C LEU A 88 3.57 -57.18 4.33
N LEU A 89 2.25 -56.99 4.15
CA LEU A 89 1.57 -57.23 2.88
C LEU A 89 1.29 -55.90 2.16
N CYS A 90 2.33 -55.41 1.49
CA CYS A 90 2.30 -54.16 0.74
C CYS A 90 1.39 -54.25 -0.50
N THR A 91 0.21 -53.62 -0.47
CA THR A 91 -0.68 -53.59 -1.64
C THR A 91 -0.25 -52.53 -2.66
N LYS A 92 -0.09 -52.94 -3.92
CA LYS A 92 0.38 -52.07 -5.03
C LYS A 92 -0.45 -50.79 -5.24
N LYS A 93 -1.71 -50.77 -4.80
CA LYS A 93 -2.61 -49.60 -4.90
C LYS A 93 -2.20 -48.42 -3.99
N ALA A 94 -1.59 -48.69 -2.83
CA ALA A 94 -1.10 -47.62 -1.94
C ALA A 94 0.10 -46.89 -2.57
N HIS A 95 1.09 -47.65 -3.03
CA HIS A 95 2.23 -47.10 -3.77
C HIS A 95 1.80 -46.38 -5.06
N ALA A 96 0.85 -46.92 -5.82
CA ALA A 96 0.32 -46.22 -7.00
C ALA A 96 -0.27 -44.84 -6.66
N ARG A 97 -1.05 -44.72 -5.58
CA ARG A 97 -1.62 -43.43 -5.14
C ARG A 97 -0.56 -42.46 -4.61
N LEU A 98 0.45 -42.95 -3.89
CA LEU A 98 1.55 -42.13 -3.38
C LEU A 98 2.42 -41.61 -4.54
N CYS A 99 2.83 -42.49 -5.46
CA CYS A 99 3.55 -42.10 -6.67
C CYS A 99 2.74 -41.13 -7.52
N LEU A 100 1.42 -41.29 -7.63
CA LEU A 100 0.58 -40.34 -8.36
C LEU A 100 0.50 -38.97 -7.67
N HIS A 101 0.48 -38.91 -6.33
CA HIS A 101 0.56 -37.63 -5.61
C HIS A 101 1.94 -36.98 -5.74
N VAL A 102 3.03 -37.75 -5.68
CA VAL A 102 4.40 -37.24 -5.89
C VAL A 102 4.60 -36.78 -7.34
N LEU A 103 4.05 -37.49 -8.32
CA LEU A 103 4.03 -37.06 -9.74
C LEU A 103 3.14 -35.83 -9.95
N TYR A 104 1.99 -35.72 -9.28
CA TYR A 104 1.09 -34.57 -9.46
C TYR A 104 1.63 -33.31 -8.76
N ALA A 105 2.20 -33.46 -7.55
CA ALA A 105 2.95 -32.40 -6.89
C ALA A 105 4.20 -32.00 -7.70
N GLY A 106 4.93 -32.99 -8.23
CA GLY A 106 6.05 -32.78 -9.15
C GLY A 106 5.64 -32.05 -10.42
N CYS A 107 4.50 -32.39 -11.03
CA CYS A 107 3.96 -31.68 -12.20
C CYS A 107 3.46 -30.28 -11.85
N ARG A 108 2.83 -30.04 -10.69
CA ARG A 108 2.46 -28.68 -10.27
C ARG A 108 3.71 -27.83 -10.02
N PHE A 109 4.72 -28.39 -9.33
CA PHE A 109 6.03 -27.76 -9.15
C PHE A 109 6.70 -27.46 -10.49
N TRP A 110 6.78 -28.41 -11.42
CA TRP A 110 7.36 -28.19 -12.74
C TRP A 110 6.55 -27.23 -13.62
N MET A 111 5.22 -27.19 -13.51
CA MET A 111 4.39 -26.18 -14.19
C MET A 111 4.59 -24.79 -13.60
N GLN A 112 4.70 -24.66 -12.27
CA GLN A 112 5.06 -23.40 -11.62
C GLN A 112 6.48 -22.98 -11.99
N VAL A 113 7.46 -23.89 -12.01
CA VAL A 113 8.82 -23.62 -12.50
C VAL A 113 8.82 -23.24 -13.98
N VAL A 114 7.99 -23.81 -14.84
CA VAL A 114 7.88 -23.41 -16.26
C VAL A 114 7.18 -22.05 -16.43
N LEU A 115 6.17 -21.72 -15.62
CA LEU A 115 5.53 -20.40 -15.59
C LEU A 115 6.50 -19.33 -15.08
N VAL A 116 7.20 -19.60 -13.97
CA VAL A 116 8.24 -18.73 -13.41
C VAL A 116 9.41 -18.61 -14.38
N MET A 117 9.88 -19.70 -15.01
CA MET A 117 10.91 -19.63 -16.05
C MET A 117 10.44 -18.84 -17.27
N ARG A 118 9.15 -18.88 -17.65
CA ARG A 118 8.59 -18.05 -18.72
C ARG A 118 8.54 -16.56 -18.35
N GLN A 119 8.29 -16.23 -17.07
CA GLN A 119 8.35 -14.86 -16.56
C GLN A 119 9.79 -14.36 -16.35
N LEU A 120 10.71 -15.25 -15.95
CA LEU A 120 12.14 -14.97 -15.82
C LEU A 120 12.87 -14.97 -17.17
N PHE A 121 12.31 -15.59 -18.21
CA PHE A 121 12.92 -15.65 -19.56
C PHE A 121 13.29 -14.27 -20.11
N PRO A 122 12.41 -13.24 -20.13
CA PRO A 122 12.80 -11.89 -20.55
C PRO A 122 13.93 -11.31 -19.70
N PHE A 123 13.96 -11.53 -18.38
CA PHE A 123 15.05 -11.04 -17.51
C PHE A 123 16.38 -11.77 -17.77
N LEU A 124 16.36 -13.09 -17.96
CA LEU A 124 17.54 -13.86 -18.33
C LEU A 124 18.06 -13.44 -19.71
N MET A 125 17.18 -13.29 -20.70
CA MET A 125 17.53 -12.88 -22.06
C MET A 125 18.06 -11.44 -22.10
N ALA A 126 17.43 -10.50 -21.40
CA ALA A 126 17.93 -9.13 -21.27
C ALA A 126 19.33 -9.09 -20.62
N SER A 127 19.61 -9.97 -19.65
CA SER A 127 20.95 -10.08 -19.05
C SER A 127 21.99 -10.80 -19.93
N LEU A 128 21.55 -11.55 -20.95
CA LEU A 128 22.40 -12.22 -21.93
C LEU A 128 22.68 -11.38 -23.19
N LEU A 129 21.88 -10.35 -23.46
CA LEU A 129 21.96 -9.50 -24.66
C LEU A 129 22.82 -8.23 -24.48
N ILE A 130 23.55 -8.09 -23.36
CA ILE A 130 24.41 -6.92 -23.07
C ILE A 130 25.74 -7.02 -23.87
N ALA A 131 25.65 -7.04 -25.20
CA ALA A 131 26.80 -7.18 -26.11
C ALA A 131 26.56 -6.61 -27.54
N GLY A 132 25.80 -5.52 -27.69
CA GLY A 132 25.69 -4.78 -28.96
C GLY A 132 24.58 -3.73 -28.96
N PRO A 133 24.81 -2.52 -29.52
CA PRO A 133 23.75 -1.52 -29.73
C PRO A 133 23.05 -1.68 -31.09
N LEU A 134 21.88 -1.05 -31.19
CA LEU A 134 21.12 -0.70 -32.40
C LEU A 134 20.23 -1.77 -33.08
N LEU A 135 19.04 -1.30 -33.49
CA LEU A 135 18.02 -1.86 -34.42
C LEU A 135 16.92 -2.78 -33.86
N ALA A 136 15.68 -2.54 -34.34
CA ALA A 136 14.38 -3.10 -33.93
C ALA A 136 14.02 -2.80 -32.46
N GLU A 137 13.03 -1.96 -32.10
CA GLU A 137 11.66 -1.80 -32.65
C GLU A 137 10.90 -3.12 -32.80
N ASP A 138 10.23 -3.51 -31.72
CA ASP A 138 8.86 -4.02 -31.76
C ASP A 138 8.01 -3.08 -30.89
N ALA A 139 6.78 -2.77 -31.30
CA ALA A 139 6.07 -1.60 -30.75
C ALA A 139 5.58 -1.80 -29.31
N ASP A 140 5.87 -0.83 -28.44
CA ASP A 140 5.12 -0.64 -27.19
C ASP A 140 3.63 -0.44 -27.51
N GLU A 141 2.76 -1.17 -26.81
CA GLU A 141 1.31 -1.01 -26.92
C GLU A 141 0.90 0.27 -26.20
N PHE A 142 1.07 1.41 -26.88
CA PHE A 142 0.56 2.71 -26.44
C PHE A 142 -0.91 2.56 -26.12
N VAL A 143 -1.26 2.65 -24.82
CA VAL A 143 -2.64 2.83 -24.36
C VAL A 143 -3.06 4.24 -24.72
N MET A 144 -3.36 4.44 -26.00
CA MET A 144 -4.11 5.57 -26.52
C MET A 144 -5.48 5.52 -25.85
N VAL A 145 -5.61 6.24 -24.74
CA VAL A 145 -6.91 6.58 -24.16
C VAL A 145 -7.74 7.14 -25.31
N PRO A 146 -8.87 6.50 -25.68
CA PRO A 146 -9.61 6.92 -26.86
C PRO A 146 -10.10 8.34 -26.62
N ALA A 147 -9.58 9.28 -27.40
CA ALA A 147 -9.98 10.68 -27.31
C ALA A 147 -11.48 10.76 -27.60
N VAL A 148 -12.28 10.91 -26.55
CA VAL A 148 -13.73 11.08 -26.67
C VAL A 148 -13.94 12.49 -27.23
N ILE A 149 -14.02 12.58 -28.55
CA ILE A 149 -14.39 13.82 -29.25
C ILE A 149 -15.86 14.09 -28.92
N ILE A 150 -16.09 14.85 -27.84
CA ILE A 150 -17.41 15.37 -27.50
C ILE A 150 -17.72 16.46 -28.53
N ASP A 151 -18.82 16.28 -29.25
CA ASP A 151 -19.25 17.22 -30.29
C ASP A 151 -19.71 18.55 -29.66
N ALA A 152 -19.36 19.66 -30.32
CA ALA A 152 -19.21 20.95 -29.64
C ALA A 152 -20.29 21.96 -30.04
N ASP A 153 -21.49 21.87 -29.45
CA ASP A 153 -22.49 22.94 -29.56
C ASP A 153 -23.47 23.04 -28.37
N ARG A 154 -23.19 23.97 -27.43
CA ARG A 154 -24.19 24.92 -26.84
C ARG A 154 -23.65 25.76 -25.69
N PRO A 155 -24.01 27.06 -25.62
CA PRO A 155 -23.94 27.88 -24.41
C PRO A 155 -25.31 28.06 -23.73
N ALA A 156 -25.38 27.79 -22.42
CA ALA A 156 -26.41 28.31 -21.50
C ALA A 156 -25.82 28.33 -20.08
N ALA A 157 -26.07 29.39 -19.30
CA ALA A 157 -25.22 29.72 -18.15
C ALA A 157 -25.74 29.26 -16.77
N ILE A 158 -24.80 28.84 -15.93
CA ILE A 158 -24.85 28.75 -14.45
C ILE A 158 -25.88 27.76 -13.87
N GLU A 159 -27.20 27.96 -13.93
CA GLU A 159 -28.16 26.94 -13.45
C GLU A 159 -28.07 25.65 -14.28
N ALA A 160 -27.74 25.77 -15.57
CA ALA A 160 -27.41 24.63 -16.41
C ALA A 160 -26.06 23.98 -16.05
N GLY A 161 -25.17 24.71 -15.38
CA GLY A 161 -23.79 24.29 -15.06
C GLY A 161 -23.76 23.13 -14.07
N SER A 162 -24.27 23.31 -12.86
CA SER A 162 -24.27 22.28 -11.81
C SER A 162 -25.01 21.00 -12.24
N ALA A 163 -26.09 21.15 -13.02
CA ALA A 163 -26.86 20.04 -13.58
C ALA A 163 -26.10 19.30 -14.70
N ALA A 164 -25.51 20.02 -15.65
CA ALA A 164 -24.69 19.42 -16.72
C ALA A 164 -23.41 18.77 -16.15
N LEU A 165 -22.80 19.34 -15.11
CA LEU A 165 -21.70 18.76 -14.38
C LEU A 165 -22.13 17.43 -13.71
N ALA A 166 -23.24 17.39 -13.00
CA ALA A 166 -23.76 16.15 -12.39
C ALA A 166 -24.10 15.07 -13.44
N GLU A 167 -24.53 15.46 -14.64
CA GLU A 167 -24.75 14.53 -15.77
C GLU A 167 -23.42 14.06 -16.39
N TYR A 168 -22.47 14.96 -16.67
CA TYR A 168 -21.12 14.65 -17.16
C TYR A 168 -20.41 13.68 -16.21
N VAL A 169 -20.37 14.00 -14.92
CA VAL A 169 -19.75 13.17 -13.89
C VAL A 169 -20.46 11.81 -13.81
N SER A 170 -21.80 11.78 -13.86
CA SER A 170 -22.55 10.52 -13.93
C SER A 170 -22.19 9.66 -15.16
N GLY A 171 -21.94 10.28 -16.32
CA GLY A 171 -21.53 9.60 -17.55
C GLY A 171 -20.09 9.09 -17.48
N LEU A 172 -19.16 9.92 -17.00
CA LEU A 172 -17.75 9.58 -16.79
C LEU A 172 -17.61 8.38 -15.84
N VAL A 173 -18.25 8.45 -14.67
CA VAL A 173 -18.22 7.37 -13.67
C VAL A 173 -18.78 6.06 -14.24
N ALA A 174 -19.93 6.12 -14.92
CA ALA A 174 -20.55 4.95 -15.55
C ALA A 174 -19.77 4.41 -16.78
N THR A 175 -18.82 5.18 -17.30
CA THR A 175 -17.91 4.74 -18.36
C THR A 175 -16.69 4.05 -17.76
N MET A 176 -16.06 4.68 -16.75
CA MET A 176 -14.93 4.13 -16.00
C MET A 176 -15.28 2.81 -15.29
N GLU A 177 -16.44 2.74 -14.63
CA GLU A 177 -16.94 1.52 -13.97
C GLU A 177 -16.97 0.31 -14.92
N ARG A 178 -17.46 0.50 -16.16
CA ARG A 178 -17.59 -0.59 -17.15
C ARG A 178 -16.31 -0.88 -17.90
N ALA A 179 -15.51 0.15 -18.22
CA ALA A 179 -14.25 0.00 -18.95
C ALA A 179 -13.24 -0.78 -18.10
N GLU A 180 -13.09 -0.39 -16.83
CA GLU A 180 -12.22 -1.07 -15.88
C GLU A 180 -12.88 -2.35 -15.35
N GLY A 181 -14.21 -2.39 -15.24
CA GLY A 181 -14.93 -3.50 -14.62
C GLY A 181 -14.83 -3.44 -13.10
N LEU A 182 -15.23 -2.32 -12.49
CA LEU A 182 -15.27 -2.18 -11.04
C LEU A 182 -16.54 -2.82 -10.46
N PRO A 183 -16.45 -3.73 -9.46
CA PRO A 183 -17.65 -4.33 -8.87
C PRO A 183 -18.57 -3.31 -8.19
N ALA A 184 -18.01 -2.36 -7.44
CA ALA A 184 -18.74 -1.28 -6.77
C ALA A 184 -17.92 0.02 -6.77
N LEU A 185 -18.58 1.14 -7.02
CA LEU A 185 -18.04 2.48 -6.85
C LEU A 185 -19.10 3.40 -6.23
N THR A 186 -18.70 4.26 -5.30
CA THR A 186 -19.50 5.37 -4.80
C THR A 186 -18.80 6.71 -5.07
N LEU A 187 -19.59 7.76 -5.26
CA LEU A 187 -19.13 9.12 -5.53
C LEU A 187 -19.99 10.13 -4.75
N ALA A 188 -19.35 11.17 -4.21
CA ALA A 188 -20.01 12.45 -3.92
C ALA A 188 -19.31 13.62 -4.61
N LEU A 189 -20.10 14.59 -5.06
CA LEU A 189 -19.69 15.85 -5.67
C LEU A 189 -20.34 17.00 -4.90
N VAL A 190 -19.52 17.92 -4.40
CA VAL A 190 -19.90 19.15 -3.72
C VAL A 190 -19.50 20.34 -4.61
N GLN A 191 -20.35 21.36 -4.69
CA GLN A 191 -20.01 22.66 -5.26
C GLN A 191 -20.94 23.74 -4.69
N ASP A 192 -20.44 24.96 -4.48
CA ASP A 192 -21.21 26.12 -3.98
C ASP A 192 -21.94 25.81 -2.65
N ASP A 193 -21.19 25.24 -1.69
CA ASP A 193 -21.65 24.61 -0.44
C ASP A 193 -22.77 23.53 -0.59
N ALA A 194 -23.09 23.09 -1.81
CA ALA A 194 -24.18 22.14 -2.07
C ALA A 194 -23.68 20.74 -2.48
N LEU A 195 -24.35 19.70 -1.96
CA LEU A 195 -24.16 18.32 -2.45
C LEU A 195 -24.86 18.14 -3.80
N LEU A 196 -24.16 18.44 -4.90
CA LEU A 196 -24.69 18.35 -6.26
C LEU A 196 -25.04 16.93 -6.69
N LEU A 197 -24.20 15.95 -6.34
CA LEU A 197 -24.38 14.55 -6.73
C LEU A 197 -23.89 13.62 -5.64
N SER A 198 -24.72 12.65 -5.26
CA SER A 198 -24.33 11.52 -4.41
C SER A 198 -24.84 10.25 -5.08
N LYS A 199 -23.96 9.30 -5.43
CA LYS A 199 -24.34 8.20 -6.33
C LYS A 199 -23.51 6.93 -6.14
N GLY A 200 -24.22 5.80 -6.14
CA GLY A 200 -23.64 4.45 -6.18
C GLY A 200 -23.72 3.83 -7.58
N PHE A 201 -22.72 3.02 -7.92
CA PHE A 201 -22.59 2.29 -9.18
C PHE A 201 -22.16 0.85 -8.88
N GLY A 202 -22.70 -0.10 -9.63
CA GLY A 202 -22.42 -1.53 -9.44
C GLY A 202 -23.04 -2.14 -8.17
N LEU A 203 -22.42 -3.22 -7.69
CA LEU A 203 -22.85 -4.06 -6.59
C LEU A 203 -21.85 -4.02 -5.43
N ALA A 204 -22.25 -3.41 -4.32
CA ALA A 204 -21.54 -3.50 -3.04
C ALA A 204 -21.31 -4.95 -2.58
N ASP A 205 -22.09 -5.91 -3.06
CA ASP A 205 -21.80 -7.35 -2.97
C ASP A 205 -22.35 -8.11 -4.17
N ILE A 206 -21.49 -8.89 -4.83
CA ILE A 206 -21.80 -9.66 -6.04
C ILE A 206 -22.67 -10.90 -5.71
N GLU A 207 -22.43 -11.58 -4.58
CA GLU A 207 -23.12 -12.82 -4.23
C GLU A 207 -24.55 -12.56 -3.76
N SER A 208 -24.74 -11.54 -2.91
CA SER A 208 -26.07 -11.13 -2.45
C SER A 208 -26.78 -10.17 -3.42
N GLY A 209 -26.11 -9.72 -4.49
CA GLY A 209 -26.62 -8.71 -5.42
C GLY A 209 -26.93 -7.37 -4.76
N ARG A 210 -26.21 -6.98 -3.70
CA ARG A 210 -26.45 -5.74 -2.94
C ARG A 210 -26.01 -4.54 -3.77
N PRO A 211 -26.89 -3.61 -4.17
CA PRO A 211 -26.48 -2.40 -4.90
C PRO A 211 -25.70 -1.45 -3.98
N VAL A 212 -24.91 -0.56 -4.57
CA VAL A 212 -24.31 0.55 -3.83
C VAL A 212 -25.36 1.63 -3.54
N LEU A 213 -25.48 2.00 -2.27
CA LEU A 213 -26.28 3.13 -1.80
C LEU A 213 -25.31 4.17 -1.20
N PRO A 214 -25.16 5.38 -1.76
CA PRO A 214 -24.06 6.28 -1.42
C PRO A 214 -24.18 6.92 -0.03
N ASP A 215 -25.38 6.88 0.53
CA ASP A 215 -25.82 7.31 1.86
C ASP A 215 -25.75 6.22 2.93
N HIS A 216 -25.53 4.95 2.55
CA HIS A 216 -25.68 3.81 3.46
C HIS A 216 -24.57 2.75 3.34
N THR A 217 -23.99 2.56 2.15
CA THR A 217 -22.89 1.62 1.90
C THR A 217 -21.57 2.22 2.37
N LEU A 218 -20.87 1.49 3.25
CA LEU A 218 -19.56 1.87 3.75
C LEU A 218 -18.46 1.40 2.79
N PHE A 219 -17.52 2.28 2.48
CA PHE A 219 -16.26 1.95 1.81
C PHE A 219 -15.10 2.30 2.76
N ARG A 220 -14.02 1.50 2.76
CA ARG A 220 -12.82 1.86 3.53
C ARG A 220 -12.09 2.98 2.82
N ILE A 221 -12.01 4.15 3.47
CA ILE A 221 -11.40 5.36 2.88
C ILE A 221 -9.86 5.34 2.94
N GLY A 222 -9.28 4.29 3.52
CA GLY A 222 -7.83 4.12 3.62
C GLY A 222 -7.16 5.34 4.23
N SER A 223 -6.05 5.78 3.64
CA SER A 223 -5.26 6.93 4.14
C SER A 223 -5.97 8.29 4.15
N VAL A 224 -7.18 8.45 3.59
CA VAL A 224 -8.00 9.66 3.84
C VAL A 224 -8.28 9.85 5.33
N SER A 225 -8.27 8.75 6.12
CA SER A 225 -8.30 8.75 7.59
C SER A 225 -7.33 9.76 8.24
N LYS A 226 -6.16 10.00 7.61
CA LYS A 226 -5.16 10.94 8.12
C LYS A 226 -5.67 12.38 8.23
N THR A 227 -6.57 12.80 7.32
CA THR A 227 -7.07 14.19 7.32
C THR A 227 -7.80 14.51 8.62
N PHE A 228 -8.53 13.55 9.19
CA PHE A 228 -9.14 13.66 10.52
C PHE A 228 -8.10 13.81 11.64
N THR A 229 -7.00 13.04 11.59
CA THR A 229 -5.88 13.17 12.54
C THR A 229 -5.24 14.56 12.47
N TRP A 230 -5.03 15.07 11.26
CA TRP A 230 -4.43 16.38 11.06
C TRP A 230 -5.35 17.51 11.50
N THR A 231 -6.67 17.41 11.25
CA THR A 231 -7.66 18.38 11.76
C THR A 231 -7.68 18.37 13.29
N ALA A 232 -7.68 17.19 13.93
CA ALA A 232 -7.60 17.06 15.39
C ALA A 232 -6.33 17.71 15.98
N VAL A 233 -5.18 17.58 15.32
CA VAL A 233 -3.94 18.29 15.71
C VAL A 233 -4.11 19.81 15.60
N MET A 234 -4.72 20.33 14.53
CA MET A 234 -4.98 21.78 14.40
C MET A 234 -5.96 22.28 15.47
N MET A 235 -7.00 21.50 15.81
CA MET A 235 -7.96 21.85 16.86
C MET A 235 -7.29 21.96 18.25
N LEU A 236 -6.33 21.08 18.56
CA LEU A 236 -5.56 21.17 19.80
C LEU A 236 -4.53 22.31 19.77
N ALA A 237 -3.98 22.66 18.60
CA ALA A 237 -3.11 23.82 18.43
C ALA A 237 -3.86 25.15 18.68
N GLU A 238 -5.04 25.30 18.09
CA GLU A 238 -5.92 26.47 18.27
C GLU A 238 -6.32 26.68 19.73
N ARG A 239 -6.62 25.59 20.44
CA ARG A 239 -6.92 25.58 21.88
C ARG A 239 -5.70 25.88 22.77
N GLY A 240 -4.51 26.05 22.18
CA GLY A 240 -3.26 26.30 22.90
C GLY A 240 -2.76 25.12 23.72
N LEU A 241 -3.20 23.90 23.40
CA LEU A 241 -2.86 22.67 24.12
C LEU A 241 -1.59 22.00 23.57
N LEU A 242 -1.23 22.30 22.32
CA LEU A 242 0.03 21.90 21.70
C LEU A 242 0.57 23.01 20.78
N ASP A 243 1.85 22.91 20.42
CA ASP A 243 2.55 23.77 19.47
C ASP A 243 3.11 22.88 18.35
N LEU A 244 2.94 23.32 17.10
CA LEU A 244 3.32 22.54 15.92
C LEU A 244 4.84 22.42 15.72
N ASP A 245 5.63 23.34 16.29
CA ASP A 245 7.09 23.44 16.16
C ASP A 245 7.87 22.87 17.36
N VAL A 246 7.16 22.34 18.36
CA VAL A 246 7.75 21.71 19.55
C VAL A 246 7.98 20.21 19.32
N ASP A 247 9.00 19.64 19.98
CA ASP A 247 9.30 18.20 19.93
C ASP A 247 8.10 17.39 20.47
N VAL A 248 7.63 16.42 19.67
CA VAL A 248 6.53 15.52 20.04
C VAL A 248 6.77 14.75 21.33
N ASN A 249 8.03 14.53 21.73
CA ASN A 249 8.38 13.92 23.02
C ASN A 249 7.93 14.75 24.24
N ASN A 250 7.58 16.03 24.07
CA ASN A 250 7.01 16.86 25.15
C ASN A 250 5.52 16.59 25.40
N TYR A 251 4.85 15.90 24.47
CA TYR A 251 3.42 15.57 24.56
C TYR A 251 3.15 14.08 24.80
N LEU A 252 4.04 13.20 24.33
CA LEU A 252 3.89 11.75 24.44
C LEU A 252 4.15 11.25 25.86
N ILE A 253 3.27 10.39 26.37
CA ILE A 253 3.31 9.82 27.73
C ILE A 253 3.97 8.44 27.72
N ASN A 254 3.55 7.57 26.81
CA ASN A 254 3.97 6.15 26.76
C ASN A 254 4.86 5.80 25.55
N VAL A 255 5.21 6.78 24.72
CA VAL A 255 6.04 6.62 23.51
C VAL A 255 7.19 7.60 23.56
N GLN A 256 8.39 7.20 23.12
CA GLN A 256 9.51 8.11 22.92
C GLN A 256 10.07 7.97 21.49
N VAL A 257 10.16 9.09 20.76
CA VAL A 257 10.86 9.17 19.48
C VAL A 257 12.36 9.21 19.74
N ARG A 258 13.09 8.22 19.24
CA ARG A 258 14.55 8.14 19.42
C ARG A 258 15.24 9.34 18.77
N GLU A 259 16.21 9.90 19.49
CA GLU A 259 17.08 10.97 18.96
C GLU A 259 17.84 10.51 17.70
N ALA A 260 17.90 11.40 16.71
CA ALA A 260 18.75 11.27 15.54
C ALA A 260 19.05 12.67 14.98
N PHE A 261 20.14 12.81 14.22
CA PHE A 261 20.55 14.05 13.54
C PHE A 261 20.67 15.31 14.42
N ASN A 262 20.71 15.15 15.75
CA ASN A 262 20.66 16.24 16.75
C ASN A 262 19.47 17.19 16.54
N ALA A 263 18.36 16.69 16.02
CA ALA A 263 17.15 17.46 15.75
C ALA A 263 15.91 16.76 16.33
N PRO A 264 14.95 17.52 16.90
CA PRO A 264 13.67 16.98 17.36
C PRO A 264 12.84 16.42 16.19
N VAL A 265 11.66 15.87 16.49
CA VAL A 265 10.61 15.66 15.48
C VAL A 265 9.42 16.50 15.93
N THR A 266 8.92 17.37 15.05
CA THR A 266 7.80 18.27 15.34
C THR A 266 6.49 17.74 14.74
N LEU A 267 5.33 18.26 15.16
CA LEU A 267 4.06 17.95 14.49
C LEU A 267 4.04 18.50 13.06
N ARG A 268 4.69 19.66 12.82
CA ARG A 268 4.91 20.22 11.48
C ARG A 268 5.67 19.24 10.57
N ASP A 269 6.72 18.59 11.07
CA ASP A 269 7.46 17.54 10.33
C ASP A 269 6.58 16.32 10.01
N LEU A 270 5.72 15.90 10.94
CA LEU A 270 4.85 14.74 10.76
C LEU A 270 3.76 15.00 9.72
N MET A 271 3.10 16.16 9.80
CA MET A 271 2.04 16.61 8.89
C MET A 271 2.51 16.71 7.44
N HIS A 272 3.74 17.19 7.23
CA HIS A 272 4.34 17.31 5.89
C HIS A 272 5.09 16.04 5.47
N HIS A 273 5.04 14.96 6.24
CA HIS A 273 5.80 13.73 6.03
C HIS A 273 7.33 13.95 5.89
N ARG A 274 7.89 14.96 6.55
CA ARG A 274 9.31 15.33 6.49
C ARG A 274 10.15 14.95 7.73
N ALA A 275 9.59 14.23 8.69
CA ALA A 275 10.29 13.78 9.92
C ALA A 275 11.48 12.81 9.69
N GLY A 276 11.73 12.37 8.45
CA GLY A 276 12.94 11.64 8.07
C GLY A 276 12.96 10.14 8.41
N PHE A 277 11.83 9.56 8.83
CA PHE A 277 11.66 8.11 9.02
C PHE A 277 11.69 7.34 7.68
N GLU A 278 12.21 6.12 7.70
CA GLU A 278 11.97 5.14 6.63
C GLU A 278 10.52 4.62 6.64
N ASP A 279 10.02 4.06 5.53
CA ASP A 279 8.72 3.37 5.54
C ASP A 279 8.85 2.01 6.26
N SER A 280 7.74 1.46 6.75
CA SER A 280 7.74 0.28 7.60
C SER A 280 6.64 -0.72 7.24
N MET A 281 7.04 -1.97 6.97
CA MET A 281 6.13 -3.08 6.77
C MET A 281 5.41 -3.50 8.07
N GLN A 282 5.97 -3.15 9.23
CA GLN A 282 5.52 -3.58 10.57
C GLN A 282 4.13 -3.09 10.98
N LEU A 283 3.59 -2.11 10.25
CA LEU A 283 2.25 -1.59 10.48
C LEU A 283 1.17 -2.53 9.92
N PHE A 284 1.48 -3.27 8.86
CA PHE A 284 0.58 -4.22 8.20
C PHE A 284 0.66 -5.64 8.80
N THR A 285 1.58 -5.89 9.75
CA THR A 285 1.74 -7.18 10.43
C THR A 285 0.93 -7.28 11.72
N VAL A 286 0.20 -6.23 12.10
CA VAL A 286 -0.65 -6.18 13.29
C VAL A 286 -2.04 -6.70 12.92
N ALA A 287 -2.45 -7.80 13.56
CA ALA A 287 -3.80 -8.32 13.44
C ALA A 287 -4.80 -7.40 14.14
N ASP A 288 -6.06 -7.40 13.71
CA ASP A 288 -7.07 -6.51 14.29
C ASP A 288 -7.40 -6.85 15.77
N ASP A 289 -7.09 -8.08 16.21
CA ASP A 289 -7.25 -8.57 17.59
C ASP A 289 -5.95 -8.58 18.42
N ASP A 290 -4.88 -7.90 17.97
CA ASP A 290 -3.67 -7.69 18.77
C ASP A 290 -4.00 -6.87 20.04
N PRO A 291 -3.69 -7.35 21.25
CA PRO A 291 -4.09 -6.71 22.50
C PRO A 291 -3.25 -5.46 22.86
N ARG A 292 -2.21 -5.14 22.08
CA ARG A 292 -1.32 -3.98 22.34
C ARG A 292 -2.00 -2.67 21.96
N SER A 293 -1.86 -1.67 22.83
CA SER A 293 -2.24 -0.29 22.54
C SER A 293 -1.43 0.31 21.38
N LEU A 294 -1.95 1.40 20.80
CA LEU A 294 -1.21 2.17 19.79
C LEU A 294 0.17 2.61 20.33
N SER A 295 0.25 3.04 21.59
CA SER A 295 1.52 3.44 22.23
C SER A 295 2.56 2.31 22.27
N GLU A 296 2.16 1.10 22.66
CA GLU A 296 3.04 -0.07 22.71
C GLU A 296 3.50 -0.50 21.31
N LEU A 297 2.62 -0.44 20.31
CA LEU A 297 2.97 -0.71 18.92
C LEU A 297 3.94 0.34 18.36
N LEU A 298 3.66 1.63 18.58
CA LEU A 298 4.53 2.74 18.17
C LEU A 298 5.94 2.58 18.76
N ALA A 299 6.06 2.30 20.05
CA ALA A 299 7.35 2.08 20.72
C ALA A 299 8.08 0.84 20.20
N ALA A 300 7.37 -0.27 20.00
CA ALA A 300 7.94 -1.54 19.53
C ALA A 300 8.40 -1.47 18.06
N HIS A 301 7.58 -0.94 17.16
CA HIS A 301 7.79 -1.01 15.70
C HIS A 301 8.35 0.31 15.10
N GLN A 302 8.92 1.21 15.92
CA GLN A 302 9.42 2.52 15.50
C GLN A 302 10.50 2.41 14.39
N PRO A 303 10.23 2.95 13.17
CA PRO A 303 11.16 2.92 12.04
C PRO A 303 12.40 3.79 12.30
N LYS A 304 13.49 3.53 11.58
CA LYS A 304 14.71 4.32 11.72
C LYS A 304 14.55 5.68 11.03
N ARG A 305 14.99 6.75 11.70
CA ARG A 305 15.26 8.05 11.06
C ARG A 305 16.51 7.91 10.17
N VAL A 306 16.35 8.11 8.87
CA VAL A 306 17.38 7.93 7.84
C VAL A 306 17.71 9.22 7.08
N PHE A 307 16.90 10.26 7.23
CA PHE A 307 17.21 11.64 6.84
C PHE A 307 17.00 12.60 8.03
N PRO A 308 17.63 13.80 8.04
CA PRO A 308 17.25 14.87 8.94
C PRO A 308 15.78 15.28 8.74
N PRO A 309 15.10 15.84 9.76
CA PRO A 309 13.80 16.49 9.61
C PRO A 309 13.83 17.61 8.56
N GLY A 310 12.69 17.87 7.92
CA GLY A 310 12.55 18.82 6.80
C GLY A 310 13.22 18.42 5.47
N ALA A 311 14.29 17.62 5.49
CA ALA A 311 15.20 17.45 4.36
C ALA A 311 14.68 16.56 3.21
N ARG A 312 13.65 15.72 3.45
CA ARG A 312 12.99 14.87 2.46
C ARG A 312 11.55 14.58 2.84
N THR A 313 10.66 14.56 1.85
CA THR A 313 9.27 14.09 2.01
C THR A 313 9.20 12.58 1.83
N ILE A 314 8.96 11.84 2.91
CA ILE A 314 8.80 10.38 2.94
C ILE A 314 7.48 10.08 3.65
N TYR A 315 6.44 9.82 2.85
CA TYR A 315 5.13 9.43 3.34
C TYR A 315 5.20 8.36 4.44
N SER A 316 4.69 8.68 5.63
CA SER A 316 4.84 7.82 6.82
C SER A 316 3.50 7.53 7.50
N ASN A 317 3.07 6.27 7.43
CA ASN A 317 1.91 5.78 8.17
C ASN A 317 2.18 5.74 9.69
N TRP A 318 3.40 5.38 10.09
CA TRP A 318 3.83 5.43 11.49
C TRP A 318 3.82 6.87 12.02
N GLY A 319 4.27 7.84 11.23
CA GLY A 319 4.22 9.26 11.59
C GLY A 319 2.82 9.81 11.82
N SER A 320 1.84 9.46 10.98
CA SER A 320 0.43 9.82 11.22
C SER A 320 -0.15 9.14 12.46
N ALA A 321 0.23 7.88 12.73
CA ALA A 321 -0.25 7.18 13.92
C ALA A 321 0.37 7.74 15.21
N LEU A 322 1.62 8.22 15.15
CA LEU A 322 2.24 8.95 16.26
C LEU A 322 1.49 10.27 16.56
N ALA A 323 1.07 11.01 15.53
CA ALA A 323 0.27 12.21 15.70
C ALA A 323 -1.11 11.93 16.34
N ALA A 324 -1.72 10.79 16.02
CA ALA A 324 -2.94 10.34 16.71
C ALA A 324 -2.71 10.00 18.19
N GLN A 325 -1.55 9.42 18.54
CA GLN A 325 -1.16 9.24 19.95
C GLN A 325 -0.92 10.57 20.67
N VAL A 326 -0.40 11.60 19.98
CA VAL A 326 -0.30 12.96 20.55
C VAL A 326 -1.70 13.54 20.82
N VAL A 327 -2.68 13.34 19.94
CA VAL A 327 -4.07 13.75 20.20
C VAL A 327 -4.67 13.03 21.41
N GLU A 328 -4.43 11.73 21.55
CA GLU A 328 -4.86 10.92 22.71
C GLU A 328 -4.20 11.39 24.02
N ASP A 329 -2.87 11.50 24.03
CA ASP A 329 -2.07 11.87 25.21
C ASP A 329 -2.32 13.32 25.66
N VAL A 330 -2.60 14.26 24.74
CA VAL A 330 -2.89 15.68 25.04
C VAL A 330 -4.35 15.92 25.44
N SER A 331 -5.31 15.21 24.83
CA SER A 331 -6.74 15.39 25.14
C SER A 331 -7.21 14.60 26.36
N GLY A 332 -6.55 13.47 26.68
CA GLY A 332 -6.98 12.53 27.71
C GLY A 332 -8.21 11.70 27.33
N LEU A 333 -8.68 11.80 26.09
CA LEU A 333 -9.66 10.89 25.47
C LEU A 333 -8.92 9.87 24.62
N SER A 334 -9.48 8.66 24.42
CA SER A 334 -8.95 7.79 23.36
C SER A 334 -9.12 8.49 22.00
N TYR A 335 -8.22 8.27 21.05
CA TYR A 335 -8.31 8.95 19.76
C TYR A 335 -9.64 8.65 19.02
N GLY A 336 -10.26 7.49 19.26
CA GLY A 336 -11.61 7.18 18.77
C GLY A 336 -12.71 8.00 19.46
N ASP A 337 -12.64 8.14 20.79
CA ASP A 337 -13.57 8.97 21.56
C ASP A 337 -13.46 10.46 21.20
N PHE A 338 -12.24 10.94 20.92
CA PHE A 338 -11.98 12.29 20.41
C PHE A 338 -12.62 12.48 19.04
N LEU A 339 -12.38 11.56 18.08
CA LEU A 339 -13.01 11.64 16.75
C LEU A 339 -14.54 11.68 16.86
N GLN A 340 -15.15 10.85 17.71
CA GLN A 340 -16.61 10.84 17.86
C GLN A 340 -17.12 12.18 18.43
N GLN A 341 -16.62 12.60 19.59
CA GLN A 341 -17.18 13.73 20.35
C GLN A 341 -16.84 15.10 19.75
N GLU A 342 -15.63 15.27 19.21
CA GLU A 342 -15.13 16.57 18.78
C GLU A 342 -15.28 16.80 17.26
N ILE A 343 -15.46 15.74 16.46
CA ILE A 343 -15.51 15.84 15.00
C ILE A 343 -16.77 15.19 14.41
N LEU A 344 -17.03 13.90 14.62
CA LEU A 344 -18.08 13.17 13.89
C LEU A 344 -19.49 13.52 14.37
N ASP A 345 -19.73 13.57 15.69
CA ASP A 345 -21.04 13.95 16.25
C ASP A 345 -21.40 15.41 15.93
N PRO A 346 -20.51 16.42 16.11
CA PRO A 346 -20.81 17.81 15.76
C PRO A 346 -21.09 18.01 14.26
N LEU A 347 -20.39 17.29 13.39
CA LEU A 347 -20.64 17.33 11.95
C LEU A 347 -21.82 16.45 11.51
N GLY A 348 -22.39 15.63 12.39
CA GLY A 348 -23.44 14.67 12.03
C GLY A 348 -22.98 13.57 11.05
N MET A 349 -21.70 13.20 11.09
CA MET A 349 -21.08 12.11 10.30
C MET A 349 -21.34 10.76 10.98
N ASN A 350 -22.62 10.41 11.09
CA ASN A 350 -23.15 9.26 11.83
C ASN A 350 -22.75 7.91 11.21
N ASP A 351 -22.30 7.90 9.97
CA ASP A 351 -22.01 6.71 9.18
C ASP A 351 -20.51 6.58 8.85
N THR A 352 -19.69 7.27 9.64
CA THR A 352 -18.23 7.19 9.63
C THR A 352 -17.73 6.39 10.83
N THR A 353 -16.85 5.41 10.61
CA THR A 353 -16.35 4.54 11.69
C THR A 353 -14.91 4.08 11.47
N TRP A 354 -14.17 3.86 12.55
CA TRP A 354 -12.83 3.27 12.55
C TRP A 354 -12.79 1.77 12.89
N THR A 355 -13.94 1.19 13.26
CA THR A 355 -14.03 -0.22 13.66
C THR A 355 -13.56 -1.15 12.54
N SER A 356 -12.69 -2.11 12.86
CA SER A 356 -12.09 -2.99 11.85
C SER A 356 -13.10 -3.90 11.14
N PRO A 357 -12.82 -4.32 9.89
CA PRO A 357 -13.58 -5.37 9.20
C PRO A 357 -13.49 -6.77 9.83
N ARG A 358 -12.87 -6.94 11.01
CA ARG A 358 -13.06 -8.11 11.86
C ARG A 358 -13.97 -7.84 13.06
N GLN A 359 -13.95 -6.63 13.62
CA GLN A 359 -14.67 -6.27 14.85
C GLN A 359 -16.05 -5.59 14.67
N MET A 360 -16.39 -5.07 13.48
CA MET A 360 -17.75 -4.51 13.23
C MET A 360 -18.83 -5.55 13.55
N ASP A 361 -19.94 -5.11 14.13
CA ASP A 361 -21.13 -5.93 14.36
C ASP A 361 -21.84 -6.34 13.05
N GLU A 362 -22.87 -7.19 13.15
CA GLU A 362 -23.60 -7.70 11.98
C GLU A 362 -24.26 -6.57 11.16
N ALA A 363 -24.80 -5.55 11.83
CA ALA A 363 -25.48 -4.43 11.18
C ALA A 363 -24.50 -3.55 10.39
N THR A 364 -23.39 -3.13 11.01
CA THR A 364 -22.34 -2.33 10.36
C THR A 364 -21.62 -3.15 9.29
N ARG A 365 -21.40 -4.45 9.51
CA ARG A 365 -20.78 -5.32 8.51
C ARG A 365 -21.63 -5.49 7.26
N ALA A 366 -22.95 -5.64 7.39
CA ALA A 366 -23.87 -5.75 6.26
C ALA A 366 -23.87 -4.51 5.35
N ARG A 367 -23.42 -3.36 5.86
CA ARG A 367 -23.28 -2.09 5.12
C ARG A 367 -21.97 -1.93 4.39
N LEU A 368 -20.90 -2.60 4.83
CA LEU A 368 -19.60 -2.58 4.17
C LEU A 368 -19.72 -3.17 2.75
N ALA A 369 -19.17 -2.48 1.74
CA ALA A 369 -19.01 -3.05 0.41
C ALA A 369 -17.96 -4.16 0.47
N THR A 370 -18.28 -5.36 -0.01
CA THR A 370 -17.38 -6.52 0.00
C THR A 370 -16.16 -6.27 -0.88
N GLY A 371 -14.97 -6.64 -0.42
CA GLY A 371 -13.71 -6.42 -1.14
C GLY A 371 -13.43 -7.49 -2.19
N TYR A 372 -13.01 -7.08 -3.40
CA TYR A 372 -12.73 -8.00 -4.50
C TYR A 372 -11.36 -7.77 -5.15
N LYS A 373 -10.71 -8.86 -5.58
CA LYS A 373 -9.55 -8.85 -6.48
C LYS A 373 -9.91 -9.52 -7.80
N ARG A 374 -9.26 -9.10 -8.89
CA ARG A 374 -9.50 -9.64 -10.24
C ARG A 374 -8.52 -10.76 -10.55
N SER A 375 -9.04 -11.91 -10.95
CA SER A 375 -8.32 -13.18 -11.03
C SER A 375 -8.82 -13.96 -12.26
N GLN A 376 -7.95 -14.19 -13.24
CA GLN A 376 -8.27 -14.90 -14.49
C GLN A 376 -9.51 -14.37 -15.24
N GLY A 377 -9.84 -13.08 -15.07
CA GLY A 377 -11.02 -12.43 -15.65
C GLY A 377 -12.28 -12.44 -14.78
N ALA A 378 -12.28 -13.17 -13.66
CA ALA A 378 -13.34 -13.18 -12.66
C ALA A 378 -12.98 -12.31 -11.43
N PHE A 379 -13.91 -12.19 -10.47
CA PHE A 379 -13.66 -11.58 -9.16
C PHE A 379 -13.60 -12.65 -8.08
N ASP A 380 -12.45 -12.71 -7.40
CA ASP A 380 -12.28 -13.46 -6.15
C ASP A 380 -12.43 -12.49 -4.97
N LEU A 381 -12.82 -13.00 -3.79
CA LEU A 381 -12.82 -12.20 -2.56
C LEU A 381 -11.39 -11.74 -2.21
N GLN A 382 -11.25 -10.51 -1.74
CA GLN A 382 -10.01 -9.96 -1.23
C GLN A 382 -10.07 -9.83 0.29
N ASP A 383 -9.11 -10.45 0.99
CA ASP A 383 -8.96 -10.32 2.44
C ASP A 383 -8.71 -8.86 2.85
N PHE A 384 -9.36 -8.44 3.94
CA PHE A 384 -9.25 -7.07 4.44
C PHE A 384 -7.85 -6.81 5.02
N MET A 385 -7.26 -5.66 4.67
CA MET A 385 -6.05 -5.15 5.29
C MET A 385 -6.28 -4.92 6.79
N GLN A 386 -5.56 -5.70 7.59
CA GLN A 386 -5.51 -5.58 9.04
C GLN A 386 -4.40 -4.62 9.44
N ILE A 387 -4.65 -3.77 10.43
CA ILE A 387 -3.67 -2.83 11.00
C ILE A 387 -3.86 -2.64 12.53
N GLY A 388 -4.88 -3.25 13.14
CA GLY A 388 -5.13 -3.14 14.59
C GLY A 388 -5.16 -1.69 15.08
N ALA A 389 -4.46 -1.41 16.19
CA ALA A 389 -4.44 -0.05 16.77
C ALA A 389 -3.72 1.01 15.90
N TYR A 390 -3.05 0.64 14.79
CA TYR A 390 -2.58 1.59 13.77
C TYR A 390 -3.69 2.14 12.86
N TRP A 391 -4.96 1.87 13.16
CA TRP A 391 -6.11 2.38 12.42
C TRP A 391 -6.08 3.91 12.12
N PRO A 392 -5.49 4.84 12.90
CA PRO A 392 -5.45 6.25 12.50
C PRO A 392 -4.76 6.49 11.15
N ALA A 393 -3.81 5.62 10.75
CA ALA A 393 -3.09 5.77 9.49
C ALA A 393 -3.89 5.36 8.23
N GLY A 394 -4.96 4.57 8.36
CA GLY A 394 -5.66 4.00 7.21
C GLY A 394 -6.94 3.19 7.52
N GLY A 395 -7.53 3.43 8.68
CA GLY A 395 -8.45 2.55 9.38
C GLY A 395 -9.93 2.80 9.12
N MET A 396 -10.30 4.01 8.71
CA MET A 396 -11.70 4.43 8.67
C MET A 396 -12.46 3.86 7.46
N ALA A 397 -13.77 3.76 7.64
CA ALA A 397 -14.77 3.53 6.60
C ALA A 397 -15.88 4.57 6.73
N SER A 398 -16.46 4.97 5.59
CA SER A 398 -17.44 6.05 5.50
C SER A 398 -18.43 5.80 4.34
N THR A 399 -19.58 6.47 4.41
CA THR A 399 -20.46 6.73 3.25
C THR A 399 -19.90 7.88 2.40
N ALA A 400 -20.46 8.07 1.20
CA ALA A 400 -20.10 9.22 0.36
C ALA A 400 -20.77 10.51 0.84
N THR A 401 -21.94 10.42 1.48
CA THR A 401 -22.62 11.59 2.08
C THR A 401 -21.85 12.17 3.27
N ASP A 402 -21.26 11.33 4.13
CA ASP A 402 -20.43 11.80 5.24
C ASP A 402 -19.15 12.46 4.73
N MET A 403 -18.50 11.89 3.71
CA MET A 403 -17.34 12.52 3.08
C MET A 403 -17.68 13.81 2.34
N ALA A 404 -18.92 13.98 1.85
CA ALA A 404 -19.39 15.27 1.35
C ALA A 404 -19.51 16.32 2.46
N ARG A 405 -19.95 15.94 3.66
CA ARG A 405 -19.99 16.81 4.84
C ARG A 405 -18.57 17.21 5.28
N TRP A 406 -17.63 16.27 5.25
CA TRP A 406 -16.21 16.53 5.50
C TRP A 406 -15.58 17.49 4.47
N MET A 407 -15.90 17.35 3.18
CA MET A 407 -15.42 18.29 2.15
C MET A 407 -16.05 19.68 2.31
N ARG A 408 -17.36 19.79 2.57
CA ARG A 408 -18.04 21.08 2.83
C ARG A 408 -17.40 21.82 4.01
N LEU A 409 -17.14 21.14 5.14
CA LEU A 409 -16.45 21.72 6.30
C LEU A 409 -15.13 22.42 5.90
N HIS A 410 -14.33 21.76 5.08
CA HIS A 410 -13.04 22.28 4.68
C HIS A 410 -13.14 23.38 3.62
N LEU A 411 -14.05 23.27 2.65
CA LEU A 411 -14.32 24.34 1.67
C LEU A 411 -14.83 25.63 2.36
N ASN A 412 -15.71 25.49 3.35
CA ASN A 412 -16.24 26.58 4.18
C ASN A 412 -15.27 27.10 5.29
N ASN A 413 -13.97 26.85 5.16
CA ASN A 413 -12.94 27.32 6.10
C ASN A 413 -13.20 26.95 7.57
N GLY A 414 -13.57 25.69 7.84
CA GLY A 414 -13.67 25.13 9.19
C GLY A 414 -15.07 25.16 9.83
N GLU A 415 -16.13 25.46 9.07
CA GLU A 415 -17.52 25.46 9.53
C GLU A 415 -18.47 24.66 8.62
N LEU A 416 -19.46 23.98 9.22
CA LEU A 416 -20.48 23.22 8.50
C LEU A 416 -21.84 23.39 9.17
N ASP A 417 -22.86 23.83 8.42
CA ASP A 417 -24.25 23.95 8.89
C ASP A 417 -24.41 24.77 10.21
N GLY A 418 -23.49 25.71 10.48
CA GLY A 418 -23.43 26.51 11.71
C GLY A 418 -22.59 25.91 12.85
N VAL A 419 -21.91 24.79 12.62
CA VAL A 419 -20.97 24.16 13.56
C VAL A 419 -19.53 24.42 13.10
N ARG A 420 -18.78 25.20 13.88
CA ARG A 420 -17.37 25.52 13.62
C ARG A 420 -16.45 24.60 14.42
N LEU A 421 -15.51 23.93 13.73
CA LEU A 421 -14.48 23.07 14.34
C LEU A 421 -13.09 23.73 14.40
N LEU A 422 -12.83 24.69 13.52
CA LEU A 422 -11.61 25.50 13.47
C LEU A 422 -12.00 26.95 13.15
N ASP A 423 -11.30 27.91 13.75
CA ASP A 423 -11.35 29.30 13.27
C ASP A 423 -10.78 29.42 11.86
N GLU A 424 -11.32 30.36 11.08
CA GLU A 424 -10.97 30.56 9.66
C GLU A 424 -9.45 30.72 9.46
N THR A 425 -8.78 31.43 10.36
CA THR A 425 -7.31 31.63 10.32
C THR A 425 -6.52 30.34 10.55
N THR A 426 -6.99 29.46 11.45
CA THR A 426 -6.38 28.16 11.71
C THR A 426 -6.59 27.20 10.55
N HIS A 427 -7.79 27.19 9.96
CA HIS A 427 -8.08 26.39 8.78
C HIS A 427 -7.24 26.85 7.57
N GLN A 428 -7.19 28.17 7.30
CA GLN A 428 -6.33 28.73 6.26
C GLN A 428 -4.85 28.35 6.47
N ALA A 429 -4.36 28.39 7.73
CA ALA A 429 -3.02 27.93 8.07
C ALA A 429 -2.82 26.42 7.79
N MET A 430 -3.82 25.57 8.05
CA MET A 430 -3.78 24.15 7.72
C MET A 430 -3.58 23.91 6.22
N TRP A 431 -4.19 24.76 5.39
CA TRP A 431 -4.00 24.78 3.94
C TRP A 431 -2.78 25.61 3.49
N THR A 432 -1.75 25.75 4.30
CA THR A 432 -0.40 26.23 3.87
C THR A 432 0.63 25.10 3.84
N ARG A 433 1.68 25.27 3.03
CA ARG A 433 2.89 24.44 3.06
C ARG A 433 3.91 25.06 4.02
N ALA A 434 4.48 24.27 4.93
CA ALA A 434 5.63 24.67 5.73
C ALA A 434 6.96 24.69 4.95
N PHE A 435 7.01 23.99 3.82
CA PHE A 435 8.20 23.83 2.98
C PHE A 435 7.90 24.32 1.55
N ASN A 436 8.84 25.07 0.98
CA ASN A 436 8.72 25.64 -0.37
C ASN A 436 10.06 25.54 -1.15
N ASP A 437 10.75 24.42 -0.95
CA ASP A 437 11.98 24.00 -1.65
C ASP A 437 11.72 23.50 -3.08
N ARG A 438 10.45 23.28 -3.43
CA ARG A 438 9.95 22.92 -4.77
C ARG A 438 8.71 23.77 -5.11
N PRO A 439 8.86 25.09 -5.34
CA PRO A 439 7.76 25.96 -5.75
C PRO A 439 7.14 25.43 -7.05
N GLU A 440 5.86 25.73 -7.27
CA GLU A 440 5.07 25.29 -8.44
C GLU A 440 4.88 23.77 -8.62
N ALA A 441 5.51 22.92 -7.80
CA ALA A 441 5.37 21.46 -7.82
C ALA A 441 4.27 20.97 -6.86
N ALA A 442 3.96 19.67 -6.93
CA ALA A 442 3.19 19.00 -5.89
C ALA A 442 3.98 18.87 -4.58
N ASP A 443 3.33 19.11 -3.44
CA ASP A 443 3.88 18.92 -2.09
C ASP A 443 2.75 18.48 -1.13
N VAL A 444 2.98 18.62 0.17
CA VAL A 444 1.98 18.48 1.23
C VAL A 444 1.79 19.85 1.90
N ALA A 445 0.56 20.22 2.22
CA ALA A 445 0.22 21.25 3.19
C ALA A 445 0.31 20.66 4.62
N HIS A 446 -0.43 21.18 5.61
CA HIS A 446 -0.51 20.53 6.93
C HIS A 446 -1.42 19.30 6.85
N GLY A 447 -0.89 18.22 6.28
CA GLY A 447 -1.55 16.92 6.21
C GLY A 447 -2.42 16.64 4.98
N PHE A 448 -2.63 17.64 4.12
CA PHE A 448 -3.29 17.49 2.82
C PHE A 448 -2.27 17.45 1.69
N GLN A 449 -2.44 16.53 0.74
CA GLN A 449 -1.71 16.59 -0.53
C GLN A 449 -2.10 17.86 -1.28
N ASP A 450 -1.13 18.55 -1.86
CA ASP A 450 -1.27 19.88 -2.42
C ASP A 450 -0.67 19.89 -3.83
N ARG A 451 -1.53 19.74 -4.85
CA ARG A 451 -1.14 19.68 -6.27
C ARG A 451 -1.58 20.97 -6.99
N PRO A 452 -0.64 21.78 -7.51
CA PRO A 452 -0.96 22.79 -8.51
C PRO A 452 -1.44 22.08 -9.77
N TYR A 453 -2.64 22.40 -10.25
CA TYR A 453 -3.30 21.69 -11.34
C TYR A 453 -3.98 22.69 -12.28
N ARG A 454 -3.45 22.88 -13.49
CA ARG A 454 -4.05 23.70 -14.57
C ARG A 454 -4.55 25.09 -14.15
N GLY A 455 -3.84 25.74 -13.23
CA GLY A 455 -4.12 27.09 -12.75
C GLY A 455 -4.96 27.17 -11.46
N VAL A 456 -5.47 26.04 -10.96
CA VAL A 456 -6.16 25.91 -9.67
C VAL A 456 -5.38 24.99 -8.73
N ARG A 457 -5.81 24.86 -7.46
CA ARG A 457 -5.10 24.08 -6.44
C ARG A 457 -5.92 22.88 -5.98
N ALA A 458 -5.52 21.69 -6.39
CA ALA A 458 -6.11 20.44 -5.95
C ALA A 458 -5.52 20.00 -4.59
N LEU A 459 -6.23 20.34 -3.51
CA LEU A 459 -5.96 19.90 -2.14
C LEU A 459 -6.69 18.58 -1.86
N GLY A 460 -6.13 17.65 -1.08
CA GLY A 460 -6.85 16.41 -0.82
C GLY A 460 -6.05 15.30 -0.16
N HIS A 461 -6.52 14.06 -0.31
CA HIS A 461 -5.75 12.87 0.05
C HIS A 461 -6.23 11.63 -0.73
N GLY A 462 -5.29 10.85 -1.26
CA GLY A 462 -5.54 9.52 -1.80
C GLY A 462 -5.59 8.45 -0.71
N GLY A 463 -6.56 7.53 -0.79
CA GLY A 463 -6.73 6.40 0.11
C GLY A 463 -6.53 5.06 -0.60
N GLY A 464 -5.81 4.14 0.04
CA GLY A 464 -5.64 2.78 -0.46
C GLY A 464 -5.56 1.75 0.67
N THR A 465 -6.04 0.55 0.39
CA THR A 465 -5.98 -0.66 1.24
C THR A 465 -5.87 -1.90 0.34
N ALA A 466 -5.87 -3.12 0.89
CA ALA A 466 -5.84 -4.35 0.08
C ALA A 466 -6.98 -4.45 -0.95
N ALA A 467 -8.18 -3.98 -0.61
CA ALA A 467 -9.38 -4.14 -1.42
C ALA A 467 -9.97 -2.82 -1.96
N TYR A 468 -9.67 -1.67 -1.35
CA TYR A 468 -10.32 -0.40 -1.67
C TYR A 468 -9.33 0.65 -2.12
N LEU A 469 -9.75 1.46 -3.10
CA LEU A 469 -9.11 2.69 -3.51
C LEU A 469 -10.10 3.86 -3.36
N THR A 470 -9.57 5.02 -3.00
CA THR A 470 -10.35 6.21 -2.61
C THR A 470 -9.61 7.47 -3.06
N GLN A 471 -10.33 8.47 -3.56
CA GLN A 471 -9.80 9.84 -3.66
C GLN A 471 -10.74 10.79 -2.95
N MET A 472 -10.14 11.81 -2.35
CA MET A 472 -10.82 13.02 -1.91
C MET A 472 -9.99 14.21 -2.41
N VAL A 473 -10.59 15.05 -3.24
CA VAL A 473 -9.97 16.25 -3.82
C VAL A 473 -10.92 17.43 -3.62
N MET A 474 -10.37 18.57 -3.25
CA MET A 474 -11.04 19.84 -3.04
C MET A 474 -10.27 20.91 -3.82
N VAL A 475 -10.99 21.80 -4.51
CA VAL A 475 -10.42 22.90 -5.30
C VAL A 475 -11.07 24.21 -4.83
N PRO A 476 -10.43 24.95 -3.91
CA PRO A 476 -11.03 26.14 -3.29
C PRO A 476 -11.35 27.26 -4.29
N GLU A 477 -10.59 27.35 -5.39
CA GLU A 477 -10.85 28.36 -6.44
C GLU A 477 -12.14 28.09 -7.25
N LEU A 478 -12.75 26.91 -7.09
CA LEU A 478 -13.95 26.45 -7.80
C LEU A 478 -15.10 26.07 -6.84
N ASP A 479 -14.89 26.27 -5.53
CA ASP A 479 -15.65 25.68 -4.40
C ASP A 479 -15.99 24.19 -4.55
N LEU A 480 -15.11 23.43 -5.21
CA LEU A 480 -15.42 22.10 -5.75
C LEU A 480 -14.86 20.99 -4.85
N GLY A 481 -15.70 20.05 -4.42
CA GLY A 481 -15.32 18.85 -3.68
C GLY A 481 -15.66 17.56 -4.42
N ILE A 482 -14.69 16.68 -4.60
CA ILE A 482 -14.82 15.40 -5.31
C ILE A 482 -14.36 14.27 -4.37
N PHE A 483 -15.30 13.41 -3.97
CA PHE A 483 -15.00 12.15 -3.28
C PHE A 483 -15.41 10.96 -4.17
N LEU A 484 -14.52 9.98 -4.31
CA LEU A 484 -14.84 8.68 -4.93
C LEU A 484 -14.19 7.53 -4.16
N SER A 485 -14.86 6.38 -4.09
CA SER A 485 -14.25 5.15 -3.56
C SER A 485 -14.82 3.91 -4.22
N TYR A 486 -13.99 2.89 -4.42
CA TYR A 486 -14.38 1.63 -5.05
C TYR A 486 -13.73 0.41 -4.37
N ASN A 487 -14.38 -0.75 -4.50
CA ASN A 487 -14.08 -1.98 -3.73
C ASN A 487 -13.20 -3.00 -4.46
N SER A 488 -12.39 -2.57 -5.42
CA SER A 488 -11.36 -3.42 -6.03
C SER A 488 -10.13 -2.62 -6.45
N ALA A 489 -8.99 -2.91 -5.83
CA ALA A 489 -7.71 -2.23 -6.11
C ALA A 489 -7.03 -2.67 -7.43
N HIS A 490 -7.71 -3.43 -8.30
CA HIS A 490 -7.10 -4.03 -9.50
C HIS A 490 -6.91 -3.05 -10.67
N SER A 491 -7.59 -1.90 -10.65
CA SER A 491 -7.34 -0.78 -11.56
C SER A 491 -7.13 0.51 -10.76
N THR A 492 -6.15 1.31 -11.17
CA THR A 492 -5.83 2.61 -10.60
C THR A 492 -6.29 3.78 -11.47
N LEU A 493 -6.82 3.54 -12.68
CA LEU A 493 -7.21 4.61 -13.60
C LEU A 493 -8.33 5.50 -13.04
N PRO A 494 -9.40 4.97 -12.40
CA PRO A 494 -10.44 5.78 -11.78
C PRO A 494 -9.89 6.64 -10.63
N PHE A 495 -9.05 6.05 -9.78
CA PHE A 495 -8.34 6.75 -8.69
C PHE A 495 -7.36 7.83 -9.18
N ARG A 496 -6.71 7.65 -10.34
CA ARG A 496 -5.67 8.57 -10.83
C ARG A 496 -6.21 9.68 -11.74
N PHE A 497 -7.28 9.44 -12.50
CA PHE A 497 -7.72 10.35 -13.56
C PHE A 497 -9.12 10.94 -13.38
N MET A 498 -10.03 10.34 -12.60
CA MET A 498 -11.39 10.89 -12.50
C MET A 498 -11.47 12.28 -11.86
N PRO A 499 -10.80 12.60 -10.73
CA PRO A 499 -10.89 13.95 -10.16
C PRO A 499 -10.36 15.01 -11.13
N ASP A 500 -9.24 14.72 -11.78
CA ASP A 500 -8.54 15.59 -12.71
C ASP A 500 -9.40 15.85 -13.98
N LEU A 501 -10.05 14.82 -14.53
CA LEU A 501 -11.00 14.96 -15.64
C LEU A 501 -12.27 15.76 -15.29
N ILE A 502 -12.68 15.76 -14.01
CA ILE A 502 -13.83 16.57 -13.55
C ILE A 502 -13.41 18.04 -13.41
N ILE A 503 -12.21 18.30 -12.89
CA ILE A 503 -11.64 19.66 -12.84
C ILE A 503 -11.50 20.21 -14.26
N ASP A 504 -10.94 19.44 -15.19
CA ASP A 504 -10.80 19.78 -16.61
C ASP A 504 -12.09 20.26 -17.26
N HIS A 505 -13.20 19.57 -16.97
CA HIS A 505 -14.52 19.92 -17.48
C HIS A 505 -15.04 21.24 -16.89
N VAL A 506 -14.79 21.51 -15.61
CA VAL A 506 -15.19 22.76 -14.94
C VAL A 506 -14.38 23.97 -15.42
N VAL A 507 -13.09 23.79 -15.78
CA VAL A 507 -12.23 24.89 -16.26
C VAL A 507 -12.18 25.05 -17.79
N ASP A 508 -13.01 24.33 -18.57
CA ASP A 508 -12.96 24.20 -20.05
C ASP A 508 -11.53 23.94 -20.59
N HIS A 509 -10.72 23.17 -19.85
CA HIS A 509 -9.38 22.82 -20.32
C HIS A 509 -9.46 21.67 -21.31
N ARG A 510 -9.39 22.01 -22.59
CA ARG A 510 -9.29 21.05 -23.69
C ARG A 510 -7.92 20.40 -23.68
N TRP A 511 -7.87 19.09 -23.46
CA TRP A 511 -6.62 18.31 -23.47
C TRP A 511 -5.83 18.59 -24.76
N GLN A 512 -4.64 19.19 -24.60
CA GLN A 512 -3.69 19.37 -25.69
C GLN A 512 -2.62 18.27 -25.55
N PRO A 513 -2.36 17.46 -26.59
CA PRO A 513 -1.20 16.60 -26.58
C PRO A 513 0.05 17.48 -26.49
N LEU A 514 0.95 17.14 -25.55
CA LEU A 514 2.33 17.65 -25.58
C LEU A 514 3.04 17.01 -26.78
N LEU A 515 2.78 17.54 -27.98
CA LEU A 515 3.38 17.11 -29.22
C LEU A 515 4.89 17.35 -29.12
N ALA A 516 5.65 16.26 -28.97
CA ALA A 516 7.10 16.32 -29.00
C ALA A 516 7.53 16.91 -30.35
N GLY A 517 8.09 18.13 -30.31
CA GLY A 517 8.86 18.67 -31.41
C GLY A 517 10.08 17.77 -31.62
N ALA A 518 9.99 16.90 -32.63
CA ALA A 518 11.05 15.96 -33.01
C ALA A 518 12.19 16.66 -33.78
N ASP A 519 12.61 17.83 -33.29
CA ASP A 519 13.91 18.39 -33.64
C ASP A 519 14.96 17.60 -32.87
N GLU A 520 15.78 16.81 -33.57
CA GLU A 520 16.87 15.99 -33.03
C GLU A 520 18.08 16.84 -32.56
N ALA A 521 17.81 17.99 -31.92
CA ALA A 521 18.80 18.78 -31.23
C ALA A 521 19.35 17.97 -30.04
N THR A 522 20.67 17.82 -30.00
CA THR A 522 21.39 17.01 -29.00
C THR A 522 21.00 17.39 -27.57
N ALA A 523 20.47 16.42 -26.81
CA ALA A 523 19.88 16.60 -25.48
C ALA A 523 20.90 16.90 -24.34
N ASP A 524 21.91 17.71 -24.63
CA ASP A 524 22.99 18.06 -23.71
C ASP A 524 22.46 18.89 -22.52
N ALA A 525 21.51 19.81 -22.72
CA ALA A 525 21.04 20.71 -21.66
C ALA A 525 20.17 20.03 -20.59
N LEU A 526 19.70 18.80 -20.84
CA LEU A 526 18.97 17.96 -19.86
C LEU A 526 19.72 16.67 -19.47
N SER A 527 20.93 16.48 -19.99
CA SER A 527 21.78 15.31 -19.67
C SER A 527 22.06 15.17 -18.16
N GLU A 528 22.13 16.28 -17.41
CA GLU A 528 22.32 16.25 -15.95
C GLU A 528 21.08 15.82 -15.14
N LEU A 529 19.89 15.80 -15.75
CA LEU A 529 18.67 15.24 -15.13
C LEU A 529 18.55 13.73 -15.41
N ALA A 530 19.16 13.25 -16.50
CA ALA A 530 19.02 11.86 -16.94
C ALA A 530 19.74 10.86 -16.02
N GLY A 531 19.12 9.69 -15.82
CA GLY A 531 19.70 8.58 -15.05
C GLY A 531 18.69 7.91 -14.10
N THR A 532 19.22 7.14 -13.16
CA THR A 532 18.42 6.29 -12.27
C THR A 532 18.24 6.91 -10.89
N TYR A 533 17.01 6.82 -10.40
CA TYR A 533 16.56 7.28 -9.09
C TYR A 533 15.83 6.12 -8.39
N LEU A 534 15.83 6.10 -7.05
CA LEU A 534 15.09 5.10 -6.26
C LEU A 534 14.15 5.78 -5.27
N ASN A 535 12.86 5.45 -5.34
CA ASN A 535 11.81 5.99 -4.46
C ASN A 535 12.21 5.86 -2.98
N ASN A 536 12.22 6.99 -2.27
CA ASN A 536 12.68 7.13 -0.89
C ASN A 536 11.78 6.41 0.12
N ARG A 537 10.53 6.13 -0.25
CA ARG A 537 9.58 5.34 0.52
C ARG A 537 9.90 3.86 0.39
N ARG A 538 10.90 3.46 1.19
CA ARG A 538 11.37 2.10 1.35
C ARG A 538 11.95 1.93 2.75
N VAL A 539 12.18 0.67 3.14
CA VAL A 539 13.06 0.34 4.27
C VAL A 539 14.52 0.51 3.83
N PHE A 540 15.40 0.92 4.73
CA PHE A 540 16.86 1.02 4.56
C PHE A 540 17.63 0.23 5.63
N SER A 541 16.98 -0.10 6.76
CA SER A 541 17.61 -0.67 7.97
C SER A 541 17.57 -2.20 8.07
N SER A 542 16.49 -2.86 7.62
CA SER A 542 16.30 -4.32 7.68
C SER A 542 16.32 -4.98 6.29
N PHE A 543 16.23 -6.32 6.22
CA PHE A 543 16.16 -7.11 4.99
C PHE A 543 15.09 -6.59 4.01
N ALA A 544 13.99 -6.02 4.52
CA ALA A 544 12.93 -5.43 3.72
C ALA A 544 13.38 -4.29 2.79
N ALA A 545 14.61 -3.75 2.95
CA ALA A 545 15.22 -2.87 1.96
C ALA A 545 15.36 -3.51 0.57
N VAL A 546 15.33 -4.84 0.46
CA VAL A 546 15.28 -5.57 -0.82
C VAL A 546 14.04 -5.21 -1.66
N PHE A 547 12.92 -4.82 -1.05
CA PHE A 547 11.73 -4.35 -1.78
C PHE A 547 11.98 -3.01 -2.49
N GLY A 548 12.96 -2.23 -2.02
CA GLY A 548 13.43 -1.01 -2.68
C GLY A 548 14.00 -1.23 -4.08
N LEU A 549 14.38 -2.47 -4.45
CA LEU A 549 14.78 -2.82 -5.83
C LEU A 549 13.65 -2.54 -6.84
N MET A 550 12.39 -2.67 -6.43
CA MET A 550 11.21 -2.45 -7.29
C MET A 550 10.87 -0.96 -7.46
N GLY A 551 11.30 -0.10 -6.53
CA GLY A 551 11.05 1.34 -6.53
C GLY A 551 11.93 2.15 -7.48
N THR A 552 12.31 1.58 -8.64
CA THR A 552 13.20 2.23 -9.61
C THR A 552 12.43 3.22 -10.47
N VAL A 553 12.97 4.43 -10.61
CA VAL A 553 12.52 5.50 -11.51
C VAL A 553 13.68 5.86 -12.43
N THR A 554 13.46 5.85 -13.74
CA THR A 554 14.46 6.25 -14.74
C THR A 554 14.01 7.55 -15.39
N VAL A 555 14.93 8.51 -15.50
CA VAL A 555 14.75 9.76 -16.25
C VAL A 555 15.59 9.70 -17.52
N THR A 556 14.97 9.97 -18.66
CA THR A 556 15.64 10.08 -19.96
C THR A 556 15.36 11.48 -20.53
N ALA A 557 16.41 12.20 -20.91
CA ALA A 557 16.26 13.45 -21.67
C ALA A 557 15.88 13.13 -23.12
N VAL A 558 14.88 13.83 -23.66
CA VAL A 558 14.42 13.66 -25.05
C VAL A 558 15.03 14.76 -25.94
N ASN A 559 14.94 16.01 -25.48
CA ASN A 559 15.56 17.20 -26.05
C ASN A 559 15.72 18.24 -24.92
N ASP A 560 16.14 19.47 -25.21
CA ASP A 560 16.39 20.50 -24.18
C ASP A 560 15.15 20.97 -23.40
N GLN A 561 13.93 20.55 -23.78
CA GLN A 561 12.66 20.97 -23.16
C GLN A 561 11.78 19.80 -22.69
N ALA A 562 12.17 18.54 -22.90
CA ALA A 562 11.33 17.39 -22.57
C ALA A 562 12.12 16.21 -21.99
N ILE A 563 11.49 15.53 -21.04
CA ILE A 563 11.98 14.29 -20.42
C ILE A 563 10.92 13.19 -20.47
N VAL A 564 11.37 11.94 -20.43
CA VAL A 564 10.53 10.79 -20.08
C VAL A 564 10.90 10.33 -18.66
N VAL A 565 9.89 10.18 -17.82
CA VAL A 565 9.99 9.53 -16.50
C VAL A 565 9.35 8.15 -16.60
N SER A 566 10.16 7.10 -16.47
CA SER A 566 9.71 5.71 -16.50
C SER A 566 9.76 5.10 -15.10
N ALA A 567 8.61 4.66 -14.59
CA ALA A 567 8.46 4.05 -13.27
C ALA A 567 7.41 2.92 -13.30
N GLY A 568 7.71 1.78 -12.68
CA GLY A 568 6.73 0.68 -12.54
C GLY A 568 6.21 0.07 -13.86
N GLY A 569 6.93 0.25 -14.99
CA GLY A 569 6.45 -0.17 -16.31
C GLY A 569 5.50 0.83 -16.99
N GLN A 570 5.39 2.05 -16.47
CA GLN A 570 4.71 3.18 -17.11
C GLN A 570 5.74 4.26 -17.46
N SER A 571 5.57 4.90 -18.61
CA SER A 571 6.43 5.99 -19.09
C SER A 571 5.60 7.26 -19.29
N THR A 572 6.01 8.35 -18.65
CA THR A 572 5.34 9.65 -18.71
C THR A 572 6.23 10.66 -19.41
N TYR A 573 5.76 11.23 -20.51
CA TYR A 573 6.37 12.41 -21.14
C TYR A 573 6.02 13.66 -20.32
N LEU A 574 7.03 14.46 -19.99
CA LEU A 574 6.89 15.74 -19.30
C LEU A 574 7.65 16.83 -20.06
N GLN A 575 7.03 18.00 -20.21
CA GLN A 575 7.65 19.20 -20.78
C GLN A 575 8.09 20.16 -19.66
N ARG A 576 9.21 20.85 -19.86
CA ARG A 576 9.77 21.83 -18.93
C ARG A 576 8.81 23.01 -18.73
N VAL A 577 8.54 23.38 -17.48
CA VAL A 577 7.79 24.59 -17.07
C VAL A 577 8.73 25.64 -16.48
N THR A 578 9.61 25.23 -15.56
CA THR A 578 10.68 26.07 -14.98
C THR A 578 12.02 25.33 -15.07
N GLU A 579 13.10 25.84 -14.47
CA GLU A 579 14.42 25.17 -14.54
C GLU A 579 14.36 23.69 -14.12
N ASP A 580 13.68 23.41 -13.00
CA ASP A 580 13.56 22.08 -12.39
C ASP A 580 12.13 21.49 -12.36
N VAL A 581 11.08 22.24 -12.73
CA VAL A 581 9.68 21.74 -12.73
C VAL A 581 9.25 21.34 -14.15
N PHE A 582 8.65 20.16 -14.27
CA PHE A 582 8.18 19.56 -15.52
C PHE A 582 6.73 19.09 -15.41
N GLU A 583 5.90 19.36 -16.41
CA GLU A 583 4.46 19.05 -16.44
C GLU A 583 4.14 18.07 -17.57
N GLY A 584 3.30 17.07 -17.28
CA GLY A 584 2.80 16.12 -18.27
C GLY A 584 1.46 16.53 -18.88
N ALA A 585 1.06 15.89 -19.97
CA ALA A 585 -0.16 16.25 -20.72
C ALA A 585 -1.47 16.19 -19.89
N GLY A 586 -1.47 15.47 -18.75
CA GLY A 586 -2.59 15.44 -17.80
C GLY A 586 -2.54 16.53 -16.73
N GLY A 587 -1.65 17.52 -16.81
CA GLY A 587 -1.45 18.58 -15.82
C GLY A 587 -0.58 18.17 -14.60
N GLN A 588 -0.07 16.94 -14.58
CA GLN A 588 0.70 16.42 -13.44
C GLN A 588 2.13 16.97 -13.41
N ARG A 589 2.56 17.53 -12.28
CA ARG A 589 3.86 18.22 -12.11
C ARG A 589 4.86 17.43 -11.28
N TRP A 590 6.04 17.21 -11.84
CA TRP A 590 7.22 16.62 -11.19
C TRP A 590 8.30 17.69 -11.04
N ALA A 591 9.18 17.56 -10.05
CA ALA A 591 10.25 18.55 -9.82
C ALA A 591 11.56 17.93 -9.36
N PHE A 592 12.68 18.43 -9.88
CA PHE A 592 14.00 18.03 -9.40
C PHE A 592 14.37 18.77 -8.12
N VAL A 593 15.06 18.07 -7.22
CA VAL A 593 15.56 18.62 -5.95
C VAL A 593 17.08 18.68 -6.04
N ARG A 594 17.64 19.88 -5.86
CA ARG A 594 19.09 20.14 -5.86
C ARG A 594 19.64 20.24 -4.44
N ASP A 595 20.95 20.05 -4.30
CA ASP A 595 21.68 20.35 -3.07
C ASP A 595 22.28 21.78 -3.07
N ASP A 596 22.89 22.19 -1.95
CA ASP A 596 23.57 23.49 -1.76
C ASP A 596 24.68 23.79 -2.81
N ARG A 597 24.99 22.84 -3.70
CA ARG A 597 25.99 22.95 -4.77
C ARG A 597 25.36 22.92 -6.16
N GLY A 598 24.03 23.06 -6.25
CA GLY A 598 23.26 23.03 -7.49
C GLY A 598 23.12 21.65 -8.13
N ARG A 599 23.53 20.57 -7.45
CA ARG A 599 23.53 19.22 -8.02
C ARG A 599 22.18 18.56 -7.79
N VAL A 600 21.58 18.02 -8.83
CA VAL A 600 20.36 17.19 -8.71
C VAL A 600 20.65 15.98 -7.81
N VAL A 601 19.88 15.85 -6.73
CA VAL A 601 19.99 14.76 -5.75
C VAL A 601 18.72 13.92 -5.65
N ALA A 602 17.55 14.46 -6.00
CA ALA A 602 16.30 13.70 -6.04
C ALA A 602 15.29 14.23 -7.08
N LEU A 603 14.21 13.49 -7.28
CA LEU A 603 13.05 13.82 -8.10
C LEU A 603 11.77 13.68 -7.25
N ALA A 604 11.01 14.75 -7.10
CA ALA A 604 9.69 14.77 -6.46
C ALA A 604 8.60 14.14 -7.36
N ASP A 605 7.65 13.43 -6.76
CA ASP A 605 6.51 12.83 -7.45
C ASP A 605 5.31 13.78 -7.62
N ASP A 606 4.39 13.44 -8.52
CA ASP A 606 3.20 14.22 -8.85
C ASP A 606 2.09 14.22 -7.78
N TRP A 607 2.31 13.49 -6.68
CA TRP A 607 1.45 13.45 -5.50
C TRP A 607 2.01 14.23 -4.30
N GLY A 608 3.22 14.79 -4.44
CA GLY A 608 3.90 15.60 -3.44
C GLY A 608 4.41 14.84 -2.22
N VAL A 609 4.11 13.55 -2.09
CA VAL A 609 4.31 12.76 -0.84
C VAL A 609 5.57 11.90 -0.84
N HIS A 610 6.30 11.81 -1.96
CA HIS A 610 7.56 11.07 -2.04
C HIS A 610 8.64 11.86 -2.81
N THR A 611 9.89 11.43 -2.68
CA THR A 611 10.97 11.72 -3.65
C THR A 611 11.63 10.43 -4.10
N ALA A 612 12.28 10.41 -5.25
CA ALA A 612 13.19 9.36 -5.65
C ALA A 612 14.62 9.90 -5.60
N GLU A 613 15.49 9.27 -4.79
CA GLU A 613 16.88 9.72 -4.62
C GLU A 613 17.75 9.22 -5.79
N ARG A 614 18.57 10.11 -6.36
CA ARG A 614 19.47 9.78 -7.47
C ARG A 614 20.51 8.75 -7.02
N VAL A 615 20.69 7.67 -7.78
CA VAL A 615 21.68 6.63 -7.47
C VAL A 615 22.80 6.55 -8.49
N GLY A 616 24.04 6.46 -8.00
CA GLY A 616 25.18 6.01 -8.78
C GLY A 616 25.22 4.48 -8.90
N TRP A 617 26.07 3.97 -9.79
CA TRP A 617 26.15 2.54 -10.16
C TRP A 617 26.07 1.57 -8.96
N PHE A 618 26.83 1.80 -7.88
CA PHE A 618 26.87 0.90 -6.71
C PHE A 618 25.51 0.74 -6.01
N GLY A 619 24.67 1.79 -6.06
CA GLY A 619 23.31 1.78 -5.52
C GLY A 619 22.22 1.43 -6.54
N HIS A 620 22.57 1.09 -7.78
CA HIS A 620 21.60 0.69 -8.80
C HIS A 620 21.25 -0.81 -8.64
N PRO A 621 19.95 -1.19 -8.62
CA PRO A 621 19.50 -2.59 -8.60
C PRO A 621 20.22 -3.52 -9.59
N ASN A 622 20.48 -3.04 -10.80
CA ASN A 622 21.18 -3.78 -11.85
C ASN A 622 22.58 -4.24 -11.43
N THR A 623 23.28 -3.55 -10.53
CA THR A 623 24.60 -3.98 -10.07
C THR A 623 24.54 -5.17 -9.12
N LEU A 624 23.46 -5.33 -8.32
CA LEU A 624 23.18 -6.57 -7.59
C LEU A 624 22.86 -7.72 -8.56
N PHE A 625 22.02 -7.47 -9.56
CA PHE A 625 21.66 -8.50 -10.56
C PHE A 625 22.85 -8.94 -11.41
N ILE A 626 23.71 -8.01 -11.84
CA ILE A 626 24.97 -8.31 -12.55
C ILE A 626 25.91 -9.13 -11.67
N ALA A 627 26.07 -8.78 -10.38
CA ALA A 627 26.89 -9.56 -9.45
C ALA A 627 26.38 -10.99 -9.27
N LEU A 628 25.06 -11.16 -9.16
CA LEU A 628 24.39 -12.47 -9.03
C LEU A 628 24.57 -13.31 -10.31
N THR A 629 24.26 -12.75 -11.48
CA THR A 629 24.40 -13.42 -12.78
C THR A 629 25.84 -13.79 -13.09
N LEU A 630 26.81 -12.90 -12.79
CA LEU A 630 28.23 -13.19 -12.99
C LEU A 630 28.71 -14.34 -12.08
N ALA A 631 28.33 -14.33 -10.80
CA ALA A 631 28.69 -15.40 -9.88
C ALA A 631 28.02 -16.74 -10.26
N ALA A 632 26.76 -16.73 -10.69
CA ALA A 632 26.04 -17.89 -11.19
C ALA A 632 26.67 -18.47 -12.47
N PHE A 633 27.04 -17.62 -13.43
CA PHE A 633 27.73 -18.02 -14.66
C PHE A 633 29.10 -18.65 -14.38
N LEU A 634 29.85 -18.10 -13.42
CA LEU A 634 31.16 -18.62 -13.00
C LEU A 634 31.04 -19.93 -12.20
N ALA A 635 29.94 -20.13 -11.47
CA ALA A 635 29.60 -21.42 -10.86
C ALA A 635 29.20 -22.48 -11.91
N LEU A 636 28.39 -22.11 -12.91
CA LEU A 636 27.99 -22.99 -14.00
C LEU A 636 29.20 -23.43 -14.84
N THR A 637 30.04 -22.48 -15.26
CA THR A 637 31.26 -22.79 -16.03
C THR A 637 32.30 -23.55 -15.21
N SER A 638 32.39 -23.33 -13.89
CA SER A 638 33.14 -24.17 -12.95
C SER A 638 32.62 -25.63 -12.96
N THR A 639 31.30 -25.81 -12.96
CA THR A 639 30.63 -27.13 -12.95
C THR A 639 30.86 -27.89 -14.25
N LEU A 640 30.68 -27.23 -15.40
CA LEU A 640 30.99 -27.80 -16.72
C LEU A 640 32.48 -28.12 -16.87
N GLY A 641 33.36 -27.26 -16.33
CA GLY A 641 34.80 -27.50 -16.25
C GLY A 641 35.16 -28.71 -15.38
N ALA A 642 34.49 -28.90 -14.26
CA ALA A 642 34.67 -30.09 -13.41
C ALA A 642 34.18 -31.36 -14.11
N TRP A 643 33.00 -31.32 -14.74
CA TRP A 643 32.41 -32.44 -15.49
C TRP A 643 33.28 -32.87 -16.67
N ARG A 644 33.77 -31.93 -17.49
CA ARG A 644 34.69 -32.22 -18.61
C ARG A 644 35.99 -32.91 -18.15
N ASN A 645 36.47 -32.60 -16.94
CA ASN A 645 37.70 -33.19 -16.40
C ASN A 645 37.44 -34.44 -15.53
N TYR A 646 36.18 -34.85 -15.35
CA TYR A 646 35.80 -36.05 -14.63
C TYR A 646 36.33 -37.29 -15.38
N GLY A 647 36.94 -38.22 -14.65
CA GLY A 647 37.60 -39.40 -15.24
C GLY A 647 39.00 -39.18 -15.81
N LEU A 648 39.49 -37.94 -16.00
CA LEU A 648 40.84 -37.66 -16.53
C LEU A 648 41.99 -37.88 -15.52
N GLY A 649 41.77 -38.66 -14.46
CA GLY A 649 42.83 -39.19 -13.59
C GLY A 649 43.74 -38.19 -12.87
N GLN A 650 43.35 -36.91 -12.74
CA GLN A 650 44.22 -35.88 -12.15
C GLN A 650 44.45 -36.14 -10.65
N SER A 651 45.57 -36.79 -10.33
CA SER A 651 46.07 -37.13 -8.99
C SER A 651 46.62 -35.90 -8.24
N GLY A 652 45.79 -34.86 -8.10
CA GLY A 652 46.14 -33.61 -7.46
C GLY A 652 46.68 -33.78 -6.04
N GLY A 653 47.85 -33.19 -5.78
CA GLY A 653 48.40 -33.04 -4.43
C GLY A 653 47.54 -32.10 -3.57
N PHE A 654 47.90 -31.97 -2.29
CA PHE A 654 47.11 -31.26 -1.26
C PHE A 654 46.59 -29.88 -1.72
N ALA A 655 47.46 -29.03 -2.28
CA ALA A 655 47.10 -27.71 -2.79
C ALA A 655 46.05 -27.75 -3.93
N SER A 656 46.12 -28.76 -4.80
CA SER A 656 45.15 -28.96 -5.89
C SER A 656 43.77 -29.41 -5.35
N ARG A 657 43.77 -30.23 -4.29
CA ARG A 657 42.56 -30.66 -3.59
C ARG A 657 41.88 -29.51 -2.86
N MET A 658 42.66 -28.66 -2.16
CA MET A 658 42.14 -27.44 -1.53
C MET A 658 41.49 -26.50 -2.55
N ALA A 659 42.17 -26.21 -3.67
CA ALA A 659 41.63 -25.37 -4.72
C ALA A 659 40.35 -25.97 -5.34
N GLY A 660 40.32 -27.29 -5.57
CA GLY A 660 39.14 -28.01 -6.06
C GLY A 660 37.95 -27.98 -5.09
N ALA A 661 38.21 -28.11 -3.78
CA ALA A 661 37.20 -27.98 -2.75
C ALA A 661 36.66 -26.54 -2.67
N GLY A 662 37.52 -25.53 -2.79
CA GLY A 662 37.10 -24.11 -2.85
C GLY A 662 36.16 -23.83 -4.02
N VAL A 663 36.44 -24.37 -5.21
CA VAL A 663 35.52 -24.31 -6.37
C VAL A 663 34.19 -25.01 -6.07
N LEU A 664 34.22 -26.24 -5.56
CA LEU A 664 33.01 -27.03 -5.30
C LEU A 664 32.09 -26.39 -4.26
N VAL A 665 32.66 -25.89 -3.16
CA VAL A 665 31.91 -25.19 -2.10
C VAL A 665 31.39 -23.85 -2.61
N GLY A 666 32.14 -23.14 -3.45
CA GLY A 666 31.68 -21.95 -4.17
C GLY A 666 30.44 -22.23 -5.03
N VAL A 667 30.48 -23.29 -5.85
CA VAL A 667 29.33 -23.73 -6.67
C VAL A 667 28.13 -24.06 -5.79
N ALA A 668 28.33 -24.81 -4.70
CA ALA A 668 27.25 -25.20 -3.79
C ALA A 668 26.61 -23.99 -3.08
N ALA A 669 27.40 -23.00 -2.67
CA ALA A 669 26.91 -21.77 -2.05
C ALA A 669 26.07 -20.92 -3.03
N GLN A 670 26.51 -20.78 -4.29
CA GLN A 670 25.73 -20.08 -5.31
C GLN A 670 24.41 -20.82 -5.64
N ALA A 671 24.44 -22.15 -5.74
CA ALA A 671 23.24 -22.96 -5.94
C ALA A 671 22.23 -22.82 -4.78
N LEU A 672 22.72 -22.77 -3.54
CA LEU A 672 21.90 -22.54 -2.34
C LEU A 672 21.26 -21.13 -2.35
N LEU A 673 22.04 -20.10 -2.69
CA LEU A 673 21.51 -18.72 -2.79
C LEU A 673 20.46 -18.59 -3.89
N LEU A 674 20.71 -19.15 -5.08
CA LEU A 674 19.74 -19.14 -6.17
C LEU A 674 18.44 -19.89 -5.79
N ALA A 675 18.54 -21.03 -5.12
CA ALA A 675 17.36 -21.76 -4.63
C ALA A 675 16.56 -20.94 -3.59
N ALA A 676 17.24 -20.24 -2.69
CA ALA A 676 16.59 -19.35 -1.71
C ALA A 676 15.93 -18.13 -2.38
N ILE A 677 16.59 -17.50 -3.35
CA ILE A 677 16.04 -16.38 -4.14
C ILE A 677 14.82 -16.83 -4.96
N ILE A 678 14.85 -18.03 -5.56
CA ILE A 678 13.67 -18.58 -6.26
C ILE A 678 12.51 -18.81 -5.29
N ALA A 679 12.77 -19.36 -4.10
CA ALA A 679 11.76 -19.52 -3.06
C ALA A 679 11.21 -18.17 -2.58
N LEU A 680 12.04 -17.12 -2.51
CA LEU A 680 11.61 -15.76 -2.18
C LEU A 680 10.73 -15.17 -3.27
N ILE A 681 11.13 -15.27 -4.54
CA ILE A 681 10.32 -14.81 -5.68
C ILE A 681 8.95 -15.50 -5.70
N ILE A 682 8.89 -16.82 -5.46
CA ILE A 682 7.62 -17.56 -5.34
C ILE A 682 6.79 -17.04 -4.15
N SER A 683 7.42 -16.84 -2.99
CA SER A 683 6.73 -16.31 -1.79
C SER A 683 6.21 -14.88 -1.96
N LEU A 684 6.80 -14.11 -2.89
CA LEU A 684 6.39 -12.73 -3.20
C LEU A 684 5.40 -12.66 -4.38
N ALA A 685 5.34 -13.68 -5.25
CA ALA A 685 4.29 -13.81 -6.26
C ALA A 685 2.92 -14.13 -5.64
N ASP A 686 2.91 -14.85 -4.51
CA ASP A 686 1.71 -15.12 -3.70
C ASP A 686 1.49 -14.06 -2.57
N PHE A 687 2.12 -12.87 -2.66
CA PHE A 687 2.01 -11.82 -1.64
C PHE A 687 0.63 -11.15 -1.62
N ASP A 688 -0.04 -11.18 -0.46
CA ASP A 688 -1.31 -10.51 -0.23
C ASP A 688 -1.24 -9.61 1.01
N ILE A 689 -1.37 -8.30 0.84
CA ILE A 689 -1.26 -7.33 1.95
C ILE A 689 -2.43 -7.43 2.95
N GLY A 690 -3.55 -8.07 2.59
CA GLY A 690 -4.63 -8.41 3.52
C GLY A 690 -4.23 -9.46 4.57
N ARG A 691 -3.18 -10.23 4.28
CA ARG A 691 -2.77 -11.42 5.04
C ARG A 691 -1.42 -11.29 5.75
N MET A 692 -0.79 -10.11 5.67
CA MET A 692 0.52 -9.83 6.24
C MET A 692 0.73 -10.29 7.70
N PRO A 693 -0.23 -10.20 8.64
CA PRO A 693 -0.06 -10.71 10.01
C PRO A 693 0.14 -12.24 10.09
N GLU A 694 -0.25 -12.99 9.06
CA GLU A 694 -0.25 -14.46 9.06
C GLU A 694 1.03 -15.07 8.44
N PHE A 695 1.76 -14.31 7.62
CA PHE A 695 2.91 -14.85 6.87
C PHE A 695 4.17 -13.98 6.88
N TYR A 696 4.15 -12.73 7.37
CA TYR A 696 5.33 -11.87 7.38
C TYR A 696 6.22 -12.10 8.61
N PRO A 697 7.55 -12.23 8.46
CA PRO A 697 8.29 -12.34 7.20
C PRO A 697 8.13 -13.75 6.59
N PRO A 698 7.89 -13.89 5.27
CA PRO A 698 7.90 -15.21 4.64
C PRO A 698 9.24 -15.92 4.87
N ALA A 699 9.20 -17.21 5.19
CA ALA A 699 10.38 -18.00 5.57
C ALA A 699 11.53 -17.96 4.54
N ALA A 700 11.22 -17.69 3.27
CA ALA A 700 12.21 -17.49 2.23
C ALA A 700 13.11 -16.25 2.41
N MET A 701 12.68 -15.21 3.15
CA MET A 701 13.55 -14.10 3.57
C MET A 701 14.67 -14.62 4.48
N LEU A 702 14.33 -15.44 5.49
CA LEU A 702 15.31 -16.08 6.37
C LEU A 702 16.24 -17.02 5.58
N TRP A 703 15.70 -17.83 4.66
CA TRP A 703 16.52 -18.71 3.82
C TRP A 703 17.51 -17.92 2.95
N THR A 704 17.07 -16.81 2.35
CA THR A 704 17.91 -15.95 1.52
C THR A 704 18.97 -15.22 2.36
N HIS A 705 18.63 -14.78 3.57
CA HIS A 705 19.57 -14.17 4.51
C HIS A 705 20.69 -15.14 4.89
N TYR A 706 20.35 -16.36 5.33
CA TYR A 706 21.36 -17.35 5.71
C TYR A 706 22.16 -17.87 4.50
N ALA A 707 21.53 -18.04 3.33
CA ALA A 707 22.25 -18.41 2.10
C ALA A 707 23.24 -17.31 1.66
N GLY A 708 22.88 -16.02 1.81
CA GLY A 708 23.79 -14.91 1.56
C GLY A 708 25.01 -14.91 2.50
N TRP A 709 24.81 -15.23 3.78
CA TRP A 709 25.92 -15.38 4.73
C TRP A 709 26.83 -16.56 4.41
N VAL A 710 26.26 -17.68 3.92
CA VAL A 710 27.05 -18.81 3.40
C VAL A 710 27.88 -18.37 2.19
N VAL A 711 27.31 -17.62 1.25
CA VAL A 711 28.05 -17.05 0.11
C VAL A 711 29.20 -16.13 0.55
N ALA A 712 28.98 -15.28 1.56
CA ALA A 712 30.02 -14.41 2.11
C ALA A 712 31.17 -15.19 2.79
N ALA A 713 30.83 -16.16 3.65
CA ALA A 713 31.83 -17.01 4.30
C ALA A 713 32.62 -17.86 3.28
N VAL A 714 31.94 -18.38 2.26
CA VAL A 714 32.56 -19.18 1.20
C VAL A 714 33.43 -18.32 0.28
N GLY A 715 33.05 -17.07 -0.02
CA GLY A 715 33.91 -16.12 -0.74
C GLY A 715 35.25 -15.87 -0.03
N ALA A 716 35.23 -15.74 1.30
CA ALA A 716 36.45 -15.62 2.11
C ALA A 716 37.30 -16.91 2.09
N LEU A 717 36.68 -18.09 2.15
CA LEU A 717 37.39 -19.37 2.02
C LEU A 717 37.99 -19.58 0.62
N MET A 718 37.29 -19.14 -0.43
CA MET A 718 37.81 -19.14 -1.81
C MET A 718 39.01 -18.20 -1.98
N LEU A 719 39.01 -17.06 -1.28
CA LEU A 719 40.16 -16.14 -1.25
C LEU A 719 41.38 -16.77 -0.58
N ILE A 720 41.21 -17.45 0.56
CA ILE A 720 42.28 -18.22 1.21
C ILE A 720 42.78 -19.34 0.27
N ALA A 721 41.89 -20.01 -0.47
CA ALA A 721 42.22 -21.04 -1.45
C ALA A 721 42.97 -20.51 -2.70
N GLN A 722 43.11 -19.19 -2.89
CA GLN A 722 44.00 -18.65 -3.93
C GLN A 722 45.46 -19.00 -3.66
N TRP A 723 45.94 -18.96 -2.40
CA TRP A 723 47.33 -19.28 -2.08
C TRP A 723 47.78 -20.67 -2.58
N PRO A 724 47.10 -21.80 -2.26
CA PRO A 724 47.42 -23.11 -2.83
C PRO A 724 47.17 -23.17 -4.35
N THR A 725 46.19 -22.42 -4.89
CA THR A 725 45.94 -22.33 -6.34
C THR A 725 47.16 -21.84 -7.10
N TRP A 726 47.82 -20.78 -6.61
CA TRP A 726 48.98 -20.18 -7.29
C TRP A 726 50.31 -20.87 -6.94
N SER A 727 50.49 -21.33 -5.69
CA SER A 727 51.76 -21.91 -5.23
C SER A 727 51.99 -23.38 -5.60
N GLY A 728 50.95 -24.23 -5.67
CA GLY A 728 51.17 -25.69 -5.74
C GLY A 728 50.06 -26.54 -6.38
N SER A 729 49.03 -25.95 -6.97
CA SER A 729 47.88 -26.70 -7.50
C SER A 729 48.14 -27.57 -8.74
N GLY A 730 49.20 -27.27 -9.50
CA GLY A 730 49.43 -27.84 -10.83
C GLY A 730 48.43 -27.37 -11.91
N TRP A 731 47.53 -26.43 -11.60
CA TRP A 731 46.52 -25.95 -12.54
C TRP A 731 47.14 -25.07 -13.64
N GLY A 732 46.65 -25.19 -14.87
CA GLY A 732 47.00 -24.29 -15.98
C GLY A 732 46.41 -22.88 -15.80
N LEU A 733 47.04 -21.89 -16.42
CA LEU A 733 46.78 -20.45 -16.19
C LEU A 733 45.29 -20.08 -16.27
N LEU A 734 44.58 -20.49 -17.32
CA LEU A 734 43.15 -20.19 -17.52
C LEU A 734 42.27 -20.68 -16.35
N ARG A 735 42.60 -21.83 -15.74
CA ARG A 735 41.85 -22.38 -14.60
C ARG A 735 42.14 -21.60 -13.31
N ARG A 736 43.35 -21.06 -13.14
CA ARG A 736 43.69 -20.17 -12.01
C ARG A 736 43.00 -18.82 -12.14
N LEU A 737 43.03 -18.22 -13.33
CA LEU A 737 42.35 -16.96 -13.62
C LEU A 737 40.83 -17.09 -13.46
N HIS A 738 40.22 -18.17 -13.97
CA HIS A 738 38.78 -18.42 -13.80
C HIS A 738 38.39 -18.53 -12.32
N PHE A 739 39.14 -19.30 -11.51
CA PHE A 739 38.86 -19.39 -10.07
C PHE A 739 39.10 -18.07 -9.31
N LEU A 740 40.09 -17.27 -9.71
CA LEU A 740 40.31 -15.93 -9.18
C LEU A 740 39.11 -15.01 -9.50
N VAL A 741 38.65 -14.97 -10.75
CA VAL A 741 37.48 -14.18 -11.16
C VAL A 741 36.21 -14.67 -10.45
N PHE A 742 36.01 -15.99 -10.28
CA PHE A 742 34.88 -16.53 -9.50
C PHE A 742 34.94 -16.15 -8.02
N THR A 743 36.15 -16.11 -7.43
CA THR A 743 36.36 -15.62 -6.06
C THR A 743 36.01 -14.15 -5.93
N LEU A 744 36.51 -13.30 -6.84
CA LEU A 744 36.25 -11.86 -6.84
C LEU A 744 34.77 -11.54 -7.08
N ALA A 745 34.10 -12.24 -8.00
CA ALA A 745 32.66 -12.12 -8.24
C ALA A 745 31.83 -12.54 -7.00
N THR A 746 32.23 -13.61 -6.32
CA THR A 746 31.56 -14.07 -5.08
C THR A 746 31.72 -13.06 -3.95
N LEU A 747 32.92 -12.48 -3.78
CA LEU A 747 33.16 -11.41 -2.81
C LEU A 747 32.39 -10.13 -3.15
N PHE A 748 32.35 -9.72 -4.43
CA PHE A 748 31.59 -8.56 -4.87
C PHE A 748 30.08 -8.74 -4.68
N LEU A 749 29.54 -9.92 -5.01
CA LEU A 749 28.15 -10.28 -4.69
C LEU A 749 27.90 -10.18 -3.18
N SER A 750 28.83 -10.65 -2.34
CA SER A 750 28.69 -10.54 -0.88
C SER A 750 28.59 -9.09 -0.40
N VAL A 751 29.34 -8.16 -1.01
CA VAL A 751 29.23 -6.72 -0.76
C VAL A 751 27.88 -6.17 -1.22
N MET A 752 27.36 -6.61 -2.38
CA MET A 752 26.03 -6.22 -2.87
C MET A 752 24.90 -6.74 -1.95
N LEU A 753 24.97 -7.99 -1.49
CA LEU A 753 24.00 -8.56 -0.54
C LEU A 753 23.99 -7.79 0.80
N TRP A 754 25.15 -7.29 1.24
CA TRP A 754 25.26 -6.45 2.44
C TRP A 754 24.73 -5.02 2.23
N HIS A 755 25.00 -4.44 1.05
CA HIS A 755 24.48 -3.12 0.68
C HIS A 755 22.95 -3.10 0.67
N TRP A 756 22.34 -4.10 0.05
CA TRP A 756 20.88 -4.28 -0.06
C TRP A 756 20.23 -4.95 1.17
N ARG A 757 20.94 -5.05 2.30
CA ARG A 757 20.47 -5.60 3.60
C ARG A 757 20.00 -7.06 3.60
N ILE A 758 20.17 -7.77 2.48
CA ILE A 758 19.93 -9.22 2.39
C ILE A 758 20.81 -9.95 3.42
N ILE A 759 22.02 -9.44 3.71
CA ILE A 759 22.84 -9.80 4.88
C ILE A 759 23.27 -8.57 5.68
N GLY A 760 23.73 -8.79 6.92
CA GLY A 760 24.25 -7.71 7.78
C GLY A 760 23.19 -6.82 8.45
N ALA A 761 21.92 -7.23 8.42
CA ALA A 761 20.79 -6.51 9.00
C ALA A 761 19.77 -7.49 9.64
N PRO A 762 18.86 -7.03 10.52
CA PRO A 762 17.69 -7.80 10.93
C PRO A 762 16.83 -8.20 9.73
N VAL A 763 16.10 -9.31 9.84
CA VAL A 763 15.12 -9.75 8.81
C VAL A 763 13.76 -9.07 8.98
N VAL A 764 13.51 -8.54 10.19
CA VAL A 764 12.30 -7.90 10.70
C VAL A 764 12.74 -6.62 11.42
#